data_AF-A0A5D0UI25-F1
#
_entry.id   AF-A0A5D0UI25-F1
#
_cell.length_a   1.000
_cell.length_b   1.000
_cell.length_c   1.000
_cell.angle_alpha   90.00
_cell.angle_beta   90.00
_cell.angle_gamma   90.00
#
_symmetry.space_group_name_H-M   'P 1'
#
loop_
_entity.id
_entity.type
_entity.pdbx_description
1 polymer ?
#
loop_
_entity_poly.entity_id
_entity_poly.type
_entity_poly.pdbx_seq_one_letter_code
_entity_poly.pdbx_strand_id
1 'polypeptide(L)'
;MSRAARAAASGGRGPWASWAWWRLFAAAERGDPAARAGVALVAGTPGHRRGDRAREAVAAWWTESRDPAMRWAVLETGAVGACEPARSLTLALLGRLGTDLSPYEVNRVPGLLADVDPGVREGAVGFCLEASGAMLQALWAVAAESPLWRLLRRNGTPPPGHALNALWDEWVREPSEPLWEALVRWGRPATGGVVEALSVIALEDDLGAPMADARFRQAFITALTLGDHPLCGIAEKKAGRLLDLEFAEEICARAMERPGLVWFCKKHRLAPKDQVRRALFFLLTGQAEQHRALDPDGSLLSLAYTSASDDQRARAREAMLTEGDLDLVRVIVGDDRRARIPDMPPEEVRYLAGQLAARRDWDGLWGLVQDVPVETGVDLFRLFDGWTPRDDDGRRLFEMYVETDPATVATALAHLRPDWQPVVLQARFLFHGRVNDVSFAPDGPFLAAAGTNKVAGVFDLRTAKLVERYEGFNSSVGRVLHIGGGTLVAGERTNRVDRECRVLRCADGDVRTLHTTPGSITSLTARSGDGAFAGGTRSGELLLGSPGGEAVEARPVGALGMGRGRWPRSVAAHTESGRLAVVGRRLVVFDPATSRGPAVPEEARTAARAAFVDADTLVYADLSGNVTRLRWDGGVPQPPLRARIPGLGGLVAPSGTGEPMLVDQSGDLHFLDPLTLAATGGHRAPSRRAPTSLTVSPGGDFLAVGDAAGHTDLYDLRVRQVPRIVRRPVVDLVPKHLGIARTALADPAASAEARALLRLLHACLEHRFRFDVEIGDAVALAAGEHDISL
;
A
#
# COMPACT_ATOMS: atom_id res chain seq x y z
N MET A 1 62.47 69.75 10.71
CA MET A 1 62.20 69.18 12.06
C MET A 1 62.33 70.26 13.12
N SER A 2 61.31 70.43 13.98
CA SER A 2 61.36 71.36 15.12
C SER A 2 62.31 70.86 16.22
N ARG A 3 62.81 71.76 17.10
CA ARG A 3 63.64 71.39 18.29
C ARG A 3 62.96 70.34 19.17
N ALA A 4 61.63 70.34 19.23
CA ALA A 4 60.83 69.36 19.97
C ALA A 4 60.90 67.95 19.35
N ALA A 5 60.96 67.82 18.02
CA ALA A 5 61.11 66.53 17.35
C ALA A 5 62.46 65.87 17.63
N ARG A 6 63.56 66.65 17.64
CA ARG A 6 64.90 66.14 18.01
C ARG A 6 64.99 65.71 19.49
N ALA A 7 64.26 66.40 20.36
CA ALA A 7 64.20 66.07 21.79
C ALA A 7 63.30 64.86 22.10
N ALA A 8 62.23 64.65 21.34
CA ALA A 8 61.37 63.48 21.49
C ALA A 8 62.03 62.21 20.92
N ALA A 9 62.86 62.34 19.88
CA ALA A 9 63.61 61.25 19.27
C ALA A 9 64.80 60.75 20.12
N SER A 10 65.25 61.50 21.13
CA SER A 10 66.41 61.13 21.96
C SER A 10 66.10 60.16 23.11
N GLY A 11 64.84 59.71 23.27
CA GLY A 11 64.47 58.65 24.23
C GLY A 11 64.67 58.97 25.73
N GLY A 12 64.89 60.24 26.09
CA GLY A 12 65.26 60.65 27.45
C GLY A 12 64.22 60.35 28.56
N ARG A 13 64.69 60.10 29.79
CA ARG A 13 63.87 59.71 30.96
C ARG A 13 63.23 60.86 31.76
N GLY A 14 63.47 62.11 31.39
CA GLY A 14 63.09 63.30 32.18
C GLY A 14 61.68 63.84 31.88
N PRO A 15 61.11 64.67 32.79
CA PRO A 15 59.80 65.33 32.60
C PRO A 15 59.73 66.10 31.28
N TRP A 16 60.85 66.69 30.87
CA TRP A 16 60.99 67.45 29.64
C TRP A 16 60.85 66.58 28.38
N ALA A 17 61.39 65.35 28.38
CA ALA A 17 61.24 64.41 27.27
C ALA A 17 59.82 63.83 27.18
N SER A 18 59.12 63.70 28.31
CA SER A 18 57.68 63.37 28.33
C SER A 18 56.81 64.49 27.81
N TRP A 19 57.09 65.73 28.20
CA TRP A 19 56.42 66.91 27.68
C TRP A 19 56.69 67.12 26.17
N ALA A 20 57.94 66.92 25.72
CA ALA A 20 58.31 67.06 24.32
C ALA A 20 57.61 66.03 23.43
N TRP A 21 57.51 64.77 23.87
CA TRP A 21 56.71 63.76 23.20
C TRP A 21 55.22 64.08 23.22
N TRP A 22 54.66 64.50 24.35
CA TRP A 22 53.25 64.86 24.42
C TRP A 22 52.92 66.00 23.44
N ARG A 23 53.77 67.03 23.35
CA ARG A 23 53.60 68.10 22.34
C ARG A 23 53.78 67.60 20.91
N LEU A 24 54.76 66.75 20.65
CA LEU A 24 55.00 66.17 19.32
C LEU A 24 53.81 65.30 18.89
N PHE A 25 53.37 64.39 19.74
CA PHE A 25 52.27 63.47 19.47
C PHE A 25 50.94 64.23 19.32
N ALA A 26 50.65 65.20 20.19
CA ALA A 26 49.45 66.03 20.07
C ALA A 26 49.47 66.90 18.80
N ALA A 27 50.64 67.35 18.34
CA ALA A 27 50.76 68.05 17.05
C ALA A 27 50.55 67.08 15.88
N ALA A 28 51.09 65.87 15.97
CA ALA A 28 50.91 64.83 14.95
C ALA A 28 49.45 64.33 14.85
N GLU A 29 48.74 64.23 15.99
CA GLU A 29 47.29 63.95 16.05
C GLU A 29 46.46 65.05 15.38
N ARG A 30 46.88 66.33 15.49
CA ARG A 30 46.24 67.45 14.77
C ARG A 30 46.60 67.53 13.28
N GLY A 31 47.34 66.55 12.76
CA GLY A 31 47.66 66.46 11.33
C GLY A 31 48.92 67.22 10.88
N ASP A 32 49.77 67.72 11.79
CA ASP A 32 51.02 68.40 11.41
C ASP A 32 51.99 67.43 10.71
N PRO A 33 52.33 67.64 9.42
CA PRO A 33 53.20 66.74 8.65
C PRO A 33 54.60 66.60 9.24
N ALA A 34 55.16 67.68 9.79
CA ALA A 34 56.50 67.66 10.39
C ALA A 34 56.51 66.94 11.73
N ALA A 35 55.39 66.99 12.47
CA ALA A 35 55.21 66.24 13.71
C ALA A 35 54.99 64.75 13.44
N ARG A 36 54.20 64.38 12.43
CA ARG A 36 54.00 62.99 11.99
C ARG A 36 55.30 62.35 11.52
N ALA A 37 56.12 63.05 10.73
CA ALA A 37 57.46 62.60 10.36
C ALA A 37 58.37 62.39 11.59
N GLY A 38 58.24 63.24 12.62
CA GLY A 38 58.96 63.07 13.88
C GLY A 38 58.52 61.82 14.66
N VAL A 39 57.23 61.46 14.62
CA VAL A 39 56.73 60.23 15.25
C VAL A 39 57.09 58.99 14.42
N ALA A 40 57.11 59.08 13.08
CA ALA A 40 57.62 58.02 12.21
C ALA A 40 59.09 57.68 12.49
N LEU A 41 59.94 58.70 12.71
CA LEU A 41 61.33 58.49 13.12
C LEU A 41 61.43 57.73 14.45
N VAL A 42 60.58 58.08 15.42
CA VAL A 42 60.50 57.38 16.72
C VAL A 42 60.03 55.93 16.54
N ALA A 43 59.12 55.66 15.62
CA ALA A 43 58.64 54.30 15.30
C ALA A 43 59.76 53.43 14.72
N GLY A 44 60.63 54.01 13.89
CA GLY A 44 61.78 53.32 13.29
C GLY A 44 63.03 53.24 14.19
N THR A 45 63.01 53.85 15.38
CA THR A 45 64.18 53.86 16.28
C THR A 45 64.20 52.59 17.15
N PRO A 46 65.17 51.66 16.98
CA PRO A 46 65.22 50.41 17.73
C PRO A 46 65.37 50.66 19.24
N GLY A 47 64.62 49.93 20.08
CA GLY A 47 64.70 50.03 21.53
C GLY A 47 64.11 51.33 22.12
N HIS A 48 63.47 52.17 21.31
CA HIS A 48 62.86 53.39 21.81
C HIS A 48 61.64 53.06 22.69
N ARG A 49 61.60 53.61 23.91
CA ARG A 49 60.55 53.30 24.92
C ARG A 49 59.12 53.64 24.45
N ARG A 50 58.98 54.53 23.48
CA ARG A 50 57.70 54.92 22.87
C ARG A 50 57.51 54.37 21.46
N GLY A 51 58.39 53.47 21.03
CA GLY A 51 58.42 52.92 19.68
C GLY A 51 57.15 52.14 19.33
N ASP A 52 56.61 51.34 20.27
CA ASP A 52 55.34 50.61 20.04
C ASP A 52 54.18 51.59 19.81
N ARG A 53 54.00 52.56 20.71
CA ARG A 53 52.97 53.61 20.58
C ARG A 53 53.17 54.47 19.32
N ALA A 54 54.41 54.69 18.91
CA ALA A 54 54.72 55.39 17.66
C ALA A 54 54.36 54.56 16.43
N ARG A 55 54.67 53.25 16.42
CA ARG A 55 54.28 52.32 15.35
C ARG A 55 52.75 52.21 15.24
N GLU A 56 52.04 52.10 16.36
CA GLU A 56 50.57 52.09 16.38
C GLU A 56 49.98 53.37 15.77
N ALA A 57 50.54 54.53 16.12
CA ALA A 57 50.08 55.82 15.60
C ALA A 57 50.38 55.99 14.10
N VAL A 58 51.56 55.58 13.65
CA VAL A 58 51.96 55.60 12.23
C VAL A 58 51.02 54.71 11.39
N ALA A 59 50.72 53.49 11.88
CA ALA A 59 49.76 52.60 11.26
C ALA A 59 48.36 53.23 11.18
N ALA A 60 47.85 53.78 12.29
CA ALA A 60 46.55 54.43 12.34
C ALA A 60 46.46 55.64 11.39
N TRP A 61 47.44 56.53 11.41
CA TRP A 61 47.46 57.71 10.54
C TRP A 61 47.55 57.33 9.07
N TRP A 62 48.34 56.32 8.70
CA TRP A 62 48.36 55.84 7.32
C TRP A 62 46.98 55.33 6.92
N THR A 63 46.32 54.54 7.76
CA THR A 63 45.00 53.97 7.39
C THR A 63 43.89 55.00 7.27
N GLU A 64 43.94 56.07 8.08
CA GLU A 64 42.98 57.18 8.05
C GLU A 64 43.24 58.13 6.89
N SER A 65 44.50 58.54 6.68
CA SER A 65 44.85 59.58 5.72
C SER A 65 45.24 59.07 4.34
N ARG A 66 45.62 57.79 4.23
CA ARG A 66 46.24 57.18 3.03
C ARG A 66 47.45 57.96 2.50
N ASP A 67 48.13 58.69 3.39
CA ASP A 67 49.31 59.51 3.07
C ASP A 67 50.50 58.61 2.62
N PRO A 68 51.10 58.86 1.44
CA PRO A 68 52.29 58.14 0.96
C PRO A 68 53.47 58.17 1.93
N ALA A 69 53.67 59.26 2.68
CA ALA A 69 54.77 59.38 3.64
C ALA A 69 54.56 58.44 4.85
N MET A 70 53.31 58.34 5.33
CA MET A 70 52.97 57.41 6.40
C MET A 70 52.96 55.96 5.90
N ARG A 71 52.56 55.70 4.65
CA ARG A 71 52.66 54.38 3.99
C ARG A 71 54.10 53.89 3.97
N TRP A 72 55.04 54.74 3.57
CA TRP A 72 56.46 54.40 3.54
C TRP A 72 57.01 54.14 4.96
N ALA A 73 56.60 54.96 5.94
CA ALA A 73 56.96 54.73 7.34
C ALA A 73 56.43 53.38 7.87
N VAL A 74 55.22 52.94 7.46
CA VAL A 74 54.72 51.60 7.81
C VAL A 74 55.63 50.51 7.25
N LEU A 75 55.99 50.58 5.97
CA LEU A 75 56.86 49.61 5.30
C LEU A 75 58.27 49.56 5.90
N GLU A 76 58.86 50.72 6.22
CA GLU A 76 60.22 50.80 6.76
C GLU A 76 60.28 50.32 8.21
N THR A 77 59.27 50.63 9.02
CA THR A 77 59.29 50.35 10.46
C THR A 77 58.61 49.03 10.86
N GLY A 78 57.92 48.38 9.92
CA GLY A 78 57.09 47.20 10.21
C GLY A 78 55.94 47.51 11.17
N ALA A 79 55.43 48.75 11.15
CA ALA A 79 54.37 49.19 12.04
C ALA A 79 53.06 48.45 11.76
N VAL A 80 52.51 47.80 12.79
CA VAL A 80 51.20 47.13 12.72
C VAL A 80 50.23 47.87 13.62
N GLY A 81 49.03 48.17 13.12
CA GLY A 81 47.98 48.80 13.91
C GLY A 81 47.55 47.91 15.07
N ALA A 82 47.21 48.49 16.23
CA ALA A 82 46.68 47.74 17.37
C ALA A 82 45.20 47.37 17.19
N CYS A 83 44.45 48.18 16.45
CA CYS A 83 43.01 48.04 16.23
C CYS A 83 42.69 47.95 14.73
N GLU A 84 41.50 47.46 14.43
CA GLU A 84 40.96 47.46 13.06
C GLU A 84 40.42 48.83 12.65
N PRO A 85 40.42 49.17 11.34
CA PRO A 85 40.95 48.38 10.22
C PRO A 85 42.47 48.47 10.07
N ALA A 86 43.16 49.25 10.91
CA ALA A 86 44.58 49.55 10.76
C ALA A 86 45.48 48.31 10.83
N ARG A 87 45.16 47.36 11.72
CA ARG A 87 45.87 46.10 11.87
C ARG A 87 45.83 45.28 10.59
N SER A 88 44.66 44.94 10.07
CA SER A 88 44.54 44.09 8.87
C SER A 88 45.15 44.73 7.62
N LEU A 89 44.97 46.04 7.42
CA LEU A 89 45.57 46.79 6.30
C LEU A 89 47.10 46.80 6.34
N THR A 90 47.69 47.05 7.52
CA THR A 90 49.15 47.04 7.68
C THR A 90 49.74 45.65 7.58
N LEU A 91 49.06 44.61 8.09
CA LEU A 91 49.47 43.22 7.92
C LEU A 91 49.46 42.80 6.44
N ALA A 92 48.45 43.21 5.67
CA ALA A 92 48.42 42.97 4.22
C ALA A 92 49.58 43.67 3.51
N LEU A 93 49.78 44.97 3.78
CA LEU A 93 50.84 45.76 3.16
C LEU A 93 52.25 45.19 3.45
N LEU A 94 52.44 44.62 4.64
CA LEU A 94 53.71 44.02 5.07
C LEU A 94 53.88 42.55 4.65
N GLY A 95 52.88 41.94 4.00
CA GLY A 95 52.91 40.51 3.65
C GLY A 95 52.87 39.56 4.86
N ARG A 96 52.36 40.02 6.01
CA ARG A 96 52.37 39.31 7.30
C ARG A 96 51.03 38.67 7.68
N LEU A 97 50.05 38.67 6.77
CA LEU A 97 48.75 38.02 7.02
C LEU A 97 48.90 36.54 7.37
N GLY A 98 49.83 35.81 6.75
CA GLY A 98 50.07 34.38 7.01
C GLY A 98 50.56 34.06 8.42
N THR A 99 51.26 34.98 9.06
CA THR A 99 51.87 34.76 10.39
C THR A 99 51.02 35.33 11.53
N ASP A 100 50.36 36.47 11.29
CA ASP A 100 49.81 37.30 12.37
C ASP A 100 48.28 37.47 12.32
N LEU A 101 47.62 36.97 11.27
CA LEU A 101 46.15 36.91 11.16
C LEU A 101 45.66 35.56 11.68
N SER A 102 44.68 35.59 12.59
CA SER A 102 44.03 34.36 13.07
C SER A 102 42.98 33.85 12.08
N PRO A 103 42.72 32.52 11.99
CA PRO A 103 41.63 31.97 11.17
C PRO A 103 40.25 32.57 11.49
N TYR A 104 40.02 33.07 12.71
CA TYR A 104 38.76 33.74 13.07
C TYR A 104 38.62 35.16 12.49
N GLU A 105 39.68 35.72 11.91
CA GLU A 105 39.74 37.10 11.40
C GLU A 105 39.64 37.18 9.85
N VAL A 106 39.49 36.03 9.16
CA VAL A 106 39.49 35.94 7.69
C VAL A 106 38.36 36.69 6.99
N ASN A 107 37.27 37.01 7.70
CA ASN A 107 36.16 37.84 7.19
C ASN A 107 36.62 39.23 6.69
N ARG A 108 37.82 39.68 7.07
CA ARG A 108 38.40 40.95 6.64
C ARG A 108 39.09 40.88 5.28
N VAL A 109 39.50 39.69 4.84
CA VAL A 109 40.28 39.48 3.62
C VAL A 109 39.58 39.97 2.35
N PRO A 110 38.25 39.79 2.16
CA PRO A 110 37.53 40.39 1.04
C PRO A 110 37.69 41.91 0.94
N GLY A 111 37.71 42.62 2.07
CA GLY A 111 37.92 44.07 2.12
C GLY A 111 39.35 44.46 1.72
N LEU A 112 40.35 43.63 2.06
CA LEU A 112 41.74 43.85 1.67
C LEU A 112 41.97 43.64 0.17
N LEU A 113 41.28 42.67 -0.44
CA LEU A 113 41.32 42.43 -1.89
C LEU A 113 40.74 43.59 -2.70
N ALA A 114 39.83 44.37 -2.11
CA ALA A 114 39.20 45.53 -2.73
C ALA A 114 39.81 46.88 -2.28
N ASP A 115 40.88 46.88 -1.47
CA ASP A 115 41.46 48.12 -0.95
C ASP A 115 42.05 48.99 -2.07
N VAL A 116 42.09 50.31 -1.85
CA VAL A 116 42.62 51.27 -2.82
C VAL A 116 44.14 51.13 -3.01
N ASP A 117 44.87 50.68 -1.99
CA ASP A 117 46.33 50.54 -2.04
C ASP A 117 46.76 49.25 -2.78
N PRO A 118 47.58 49.35 -3.84
CA PRO A 118 48.05 48.17 -4.58
C PRO A 118 48.82 47.17 -3.72
N GLY A 119 49.64 47.64 -2.77
CA GLY A 119 50.45 46.76 -1.91
C GLY A 119 49.61 45.96 -0.93
N VAL A 120 48.51 46.56 -0.44
CA VAL A 120 47.52 45.84 0.39
C VAL A 120 46.83 44.75 -0.42
N ARG A 121 46.40 45.06 -1.65
CA ARG A 121 45.77 44.06 -2.54
C ARG A 121 46.72 42.93 -2.89
N GLU A 122 47.96 43.24 -3.28
CA GLU A 122 48.98 42.24 -3.63
C GLU A 122 49.31 41.32 -2.44
N GLY A 123 49.49 41.88 -1.25
CA GLY A 123 49.72 41.09 -0.03
C GLY A 123 48.55 40.19 0.34
N ALA A 124 47.31 40.67 0.16
CA ALA A 124 46.11 39.85 0.35
C ALA A 124 46.00 38.74 -0.71
N VAL A 125 46.37 39.01 -1.96
CA VAL A 125 46.36 38.02 -3.06
C VAL A 125 47.37 36.92 -2.80
N GLY A 126 48.62 37.27 -2.48
CA GLY A 126 49.68 36.30 -2.17
C GLY A 126 49.30 35.41 -0.99
N PHE A 127 48.78 36.00 0.08
CA PHE A 127 48.26 35.27 1.24
C PHE A 127 47.19 34.23 0.88
N CYS A 128 46.23 34.58 0.00
CA CYS A 128 45.18 33.64 -0.41
C CYS A 128 45.70 32.48 -1.27
N LEU A 129 46.74 32.72 -2.09
CA LEU A 129 47.34 31.71 -2.96
C LEU A 129 48.26 30.74 -2.21
N GLU A 130 48.89 31.20 -1.13
CA GLU A 130 49.82 30.40 -0.30
C GLU A 130 49.15 29.78 0.94
N ALA A 131 47.91 30.18 1.26
CA ALA A 131 47.18 29.67 2.41
C ALA A 131 47.03 28.14 2.38
N SER A 132 47.23 27.51 3.55
CA SER A 132 47.09 26.06 3.76
C SER A 132 46.50 25.76 5.15
N GLY A 133 46.20 24.49 5.43
CA GLY A 133 45.73 24.04 6.75
C GLY A 133 44.45 24.75 7.24
N ALA A 134 44.41 25.09 8.53
CA ALA A 134 43.26 25.76 9.17
C ALA A 134 42.95 27.13 8.56
N MET A 135 43.96 27.82 8.01
CA MET A 135 43.76 29.13 7.37
C MET A 135 43.00 29.00 6.06
N LEU A 136 43.38 28.04 5.22
CA LEU A 136 42.67 27.76 3.96
C LEU A 136 41.22 27.34 4.23
N GLN A 137 40.99 26.54 5.28
CA GLN A 137 39.63 26.16 5.69
C GLN A 137 38.77 27.36 6.03
N ALA A 138 39.31 28.30 6.81
CA ALA A 138 38.61 29.51 7.19
C ALA A 138 38.34 30.43 5.98
N LEU A 139 39.31 30.57 5.06
CA LEU A 139 39.14 31.34 3.83
C LEU A 139 38.02 30.80 2.93
N TRP A 140 37.91 29.49 2.77
CA TRP A 140 36.83 28.87 2.00
C TRP A 140 35.45 29.05 2.65
N ALA A 141 35.37 29.09 3.98
CA ALA A 141 34.11 29.31 4.70
C ALA A 141 33.48 30.68 4.44
N VAL A 142 34.31 31.68 4.07
CA VAL A 142 33.87 33.07 3.81
C VAL A 142 33.87 33.42 2.32
N ALA A 143 34.20 32.46 1.46
CA ALA A 143 34.39 32.68 0.03
C ALA A 143 33.08 32.71 -0.78
N ALA A 144 31.99 32.10 -0.29
CA ALA A 144 30.80 31.77 -1.07
C ALA A 144 30.12 32.95 -1.81
N GLU A 145 30.41 34.21 -1.45
CA GLU A 145 29.79 35.40 -2.05
C GLU A 145 30.79 36.53 -2.43
N SER A 146 32.09 36.21 -2.59
CA SER A 146 33.16 37.22 -2.75
C SER A 146 34.08 36.97 -3.96
N PRO A 147 34.74 37.99 -4.55
CA PRO A 147 35.84 37.81 -5.50
C PRO A 147 36.95 36.89 -5.00
N LEU A 148 37.06 36.73 -3.67
CA LEU A 148 37.93 35.77 -2.99
C LEU A 148 37.76 34.35 -3.54
N TRP A 149 36.54 33.96 -3.89
CA TRP A 149 36.20 32.63 -4.35
C TRP A 149 36.94 32.28 -5.67
N ARG A 150 37.01 33.22 -6.63
CA ARG A 150 37.76 33.04 -7.90
C ARG A 150 39.26 32.93 -7.67
N LEU A 151 39.77 33.64 -6.68
CA LEU A 151 41.18 33.65 -6.35
C LEU A 151 41.60 32.32 -5.70
N LEU A 152 40.79 31.80 -4.77
CA LEU A 152 41.07 30.54 -4.10
C LEU A 152 41.08 29.33 -5.05
N ARG A 153 40.35 29.36 -6.18
CA ARG A 153 40.49 28.31 -7.23
C ARG A 153 41.91 28.19 -7.76
N ARG A 154 42.71 29.26 -7.71
CA ARG A 154 44.09 29.28 -8.21
C ARG A 154 45.11 28.81 -7.17
N ASN A 155 44.68 28.56 -5.93
CA ASN A 155 45.54 28.00 -4.89
C ASN A 155 45.94 26.55 -5.27
N GLY A 156 47.21 26.19 -5.10
CA GLY A 156 47.72 24.84 -5.40
C GLY A 156 47.24 23.77 -4.42
N THR A 157 46.86 24.18 -3.20
CA THR A 157 46.34 23.31 -2.16
C THR A 157 44.83 23.09 -2.37
N PRO A 158 44.34 21.84 -2.28
CA PRO A 158 42.93 21.54 -2.47
C PRO A 158 42.04 22.19 -1.39
N PRO A 159 40.79 22.58 -1.74
CA PRO A 159 39.81 23.07 -0.77
C PRO A 159 39.44 22.01 0.28
N PRO A 160 38.87 22.43 1.43
CA PRO A 160 38.27 21.50 2.38
C PRO A 160 37.10 20.72 1.76
N GLY A 161 36.79 19.53 2.29
CA GLY A 161 35.82 18.60 1.70
C GLY A 161 34.46 19.20 1.37
N HIS A 162 33.89 20.05 2.24
CA HIS A 162 32.60 20.70 1.96
C HIS A 162 32.65 21.64 0.75
N ALA A 163 33.74 22.43 0.63
CA ALA A 163 33.94 23.34 -0.49
C ALA A 163 34.30 22.57 -1.77
N LEU A 164 35.10 21.51 -1.66
CA LEU A 164 35.40 20.62 -2.79
C LEU A 164 34.12 19.98 -3.35
N ASN A 165 33.23 19.49 -2.48
CA ASN A 165 31.95 18.90 -2.87
C ASN A 165 31.06 19.94 -3.57
N ALA A 166 30.99 21.16 -3.06
CA ALA A 166 30.22 22.25 -3.67
C ALA A 166 30.75 22.63 -5.07
N LEU A 167 32.08 22.64 -5.25
CA LEU A 167 32.70 22.92 -6.56
C LEU A 167 32.47 21.81 -7.58
N TRP A 168 32.51 20.55 -7.14
CA TRP A 168 32.14 19.44 -8.00
C TRP A 168 30.66 19.48 -8.40
N ASP A 169 29.77 19.82 -7.46
CA ASP A 169 28.34 19.97 -7.71
C ASP A 169 28.04 21.13 -8.67
N GLU A 170 28.74 22.26 -8.51
CA GLU A 170 28.70 23.38 -9.46
C GLU A 170 29.14 22.93 -10.85
N TRP A 171 30.26 22.21 -10.97
CA TRP A 171 30.76 21.76 -12.27
C TRP A 171 29.82 20.78 -12.98
N VAL A 172 29.23 19.84 -12.24
CA VAL A 172 28.27 18.87 -12.80
C VAL A 172 26.99 19.57 -13.28
N ARG A 173 26.58 20.66 -12.63
CA ARG A 173 25.42 21.46 -13.03
C ARG A 173 25.73 22.37 -14.21
N GLU A 174 26.87 23.05 -14.17
CA GLU A 174 27.29 24.05 -15.14
C GLU A 174 28.79 23.89 -15.45
N PRO A 175 29.15 23.09 -16.48
CA PRO A 175 30.53 22.78 -16.78
C PRO A 175 31.26 24.04 -17.27
N SER A 176 32.38 24.36 -16.63
CA SER A 176 33.28 25.44 -17.07
C SER A 176 34.73 24.96 -17.12
N GLU A 177 35.44 25.35 -18.17
CA GLU A 177 36.84 24.99 -18.39
C GLU A 177 37.77 25.45 -17.25
N PRO A 178 37.67 26.69 -16.72
CA PRO A 178 38.51 27.11 -15.59
C PRO A 178 38.25 26.33 -14.29
N LEU A 179 37.02 25.87 -14.07
CA LEU A 179 36.69 25.03 -12.92
C LEU A 179 37.23 23.61 -13.10
N TRP A 180 37.07 23.05 -14.30
CA TRP A 180 37.62 21.75 -14.64
C TRP A 180 39.14 21.70 -14.44
N GLU A 181 39.88 22.70 -14.94
CA GLU A 181 41.33 22.80 -14.74
C GLU A 181 41.72 22.83 -13.26
N ALA A 182 40.93 23.50 -12.41
CA ALA A 182 41.17 23.54 -10.97
C ALA A 182 40.92 22.17 -10.31
N LEU A 183 39.80 21.52 -10.63
CA LEU A 183 39.45 20.21 -10.09
C LEU A 183 40.47 19.13 -10.49
N VAL A 184 40.89 19.12 -11.75
CA VAL A 184 41.93 18.20 -12.25
C VAL A 184 43.28 18.49 -11.61
N ARG A 185 43.66 19.77 -11.47
CA ARG A 185 44.92 20.16 -10.80
C ARG A 185 44.98 19.64 -9.37
N TRP A 186 43.87 19.70 -8.63
CA TRP A 186 43.82 19.17 -7.27
C TRP A 186 43.76 17.65 -7.23
N GLY A 187 43.18 17.00 -8.25
CA GLY A 187 43.14 15.54 -8.37
C GLY A 187 42.45 14.85 -7.21
N ARG A 188 41.48 15.51 -6.54
CA ARG A 188 40.73 14.94 -5.42
C ARG A 188 39.25 14.80 -5.76
N PRO A 189 38.67 13.58 -5.64
CA PRO A 189 37.24 13.40 -5.78
C PRO A 189 36.49 14.04 -4.61
N ALA A 190 35.21 14.32 -4.83
CA ALA A 190 34.28 14.68 -3.76
C ALA A 190 34.15 13.53 -2.76
N THR A 191 33.88 13.84 -1.49
CA THR A 191 33.88 12.86 -0.39
C THR A 191 32.49 12.53 0.13
N GLY A 192 31.42 12.92 -0.57
CA GLY A 192 30.07 12.56 -0.19
C GLY A 192 28.99 13.08 -1.13
N GLY A 193 27.80 12.47 -1.04
CA GLY A 193 26.66 12.75 -1.90
C GLY A 193 26.74 12.06 -3.26
N VAL A 194 25.78 12.36 -4.14
CA VAL A 194 25.70 11.78 -5.50
C VAL A 194 26.92 12.15 -6.37
N VAL A 195 27.55 13.29 -6.05
CA VAL A 195 28.67 13.85 -6.81
C VAL A 195 29.99 13.14 -6.55
N GLU A 196 30.12 12.42 -5.44
CA GLU A 196 31.28 11.56 -5.14
C GLU A 196 31.57 10.61 -6.30
N ALA A 197 30.57 9.79 -6.69
CA ALA A 197 30.74 8.80 -7.74
C ALA A 197 31.05 9.44 -9.10
N LEU A 198 30.39 10.56 -9.45
CA LEU A 198 30.65 11.29 -10.69
C LEU A 198 32.07 11.88 -10.74
N SER A 199 32.57 12.39 -9.62
CA SER A 199 33.93 12.95 -9.53
C SER A 199 35.01 11.88 -9.65
N VAL A 200 34.79 10.69 -9.09
CA VAL A 200 35.67 9.53 -9.25
C VAL A 200 35.70 9.10 -10.72
N ILE A 201 34.53 9.01 -11.36
CA ILE A 201 34.44 8.69 -12.80
C ILE A 201 35.18 9.74 -13.65
N ALA A 202 35.13 11.01 -13.25
CA ALA A 202 35.81 12.09 -13.95
C ALA A 202 37.34 11.96 -13.85
N LEU A 203 37.88 11.70 -12.66
CA LEU A 203 39.33 11.77 -12.38
C LEU A 203 40.06 10.43 -12.52
N GLU A 204 39.52 9.32 -12.03
CA GLU A 204 40.25 8.06 -11.90
C GLU A 204 40.29 7.28 -13.23
N ASP A 205 41.48 6.83 -13.65
CA ASP A 205 41.64 6.05 -14.88
C ASP A 205 41.25 4.58 -14.73
N ASP A 206 41.48 3.99 -13.54
CA ASP A 206 41.08 2.63 -13.21
C ASP A 206 39.79 2.62 -12.37
N LEU A 207 38.68 2.34 -13.05
CA LEU A 207 37.37 2.21 -12.42
C LEU A 207 37.00 0.76 -12.10
N GLY A 208 37.91 -0.21 -12.25
CA GLY A 208 37.61 -1.63 -12.05
C GLY A 208 37.03 -1.95 -10.66
N ALA A 209 37.69 -1.49 -9.60
CA ALA A 209 37.22 -1.69 -8.22
C ALA A 209 35.96 -0.84 -7.88
N PRO A 210 35.89 0.47 -8.21
CA PRO A 210 34.67 1.26 -8.01
C PRO A 210 33.43 0.68 -8.69
N MET A 211 33.57 0.08 -9.87
CA MET A 211 32.45 -0.48 -10.64
C MET A 211 31.81 -1.73 -10.02
N ALA A 212 32.37 -2.27 -8.93
CA ALA A 212 31.71 -3.29 -8.13
C ALA A 212 30.57 -2.73 -7.25
N ASP A 213 30.58 -1.42 -6.95
CA ASP A 213 29.51 -0.75 -6.19
C ASP A 213 28.44 -0.19 -7.16
N ALA A 214 27.19 -0.60 -6.95
CA ALA A 214 26.04 -0.19 -7.75
C ALA A 214 25.85 1.34 -7.84
N ARG A 215 26.28 2.09 -6.82
CA ARG A 215 26.22 3.57 -6.86
C ARG A 215 27.09 4.14 -7.97
N PHE A 216 28.28 3.57 -8.19
CA PHE A 216 29.20 4.00 -9.24
C PHE A 216 28.71 3.58 -10.63
N ARG A 217 28.14 2.37 -10.75
CA ARG A 217 27.49 1.95 -12.00
C ARG A 217 26.36 2.90 -12.41
N GLN A 218 25.49 3.24 -11.45
CA GLN A 218 24.38 4.17 -11.68
C GLN A 218 24.86 5.60 -12.02
N ALA A 219 25.93 6.07 -11.36
CA ALA A 219 26.55 7.36 -11.67
C ALA A 219 27.18 7.37 -13.07
N PHE A 220 27.80 6.27 -13.49
CA PHE A 220 28.38 6.10 -14.82
C PHE A 220 27.30 6.15 -15.91
N ILE A 221 26.20 5.44 -15.71
CA ILE A 221 25.04 5.50 -16.61
C ILE A 221 24.49 6.93 -16.66
N THR A 222 24.43 7.62 -15.52
CA THR A 222 23.98 9.01 -15.46
C THR A 222 24.92 9.93 -16.25
N ALA A 223 26.23 9.76 -16.12
CA ALA A 223 27.23 10.51 -16.88
C ALA A 223 27.05 10.38 -18.39
N LEU A 224 26.75 9.17 -18.89
CA LEU A 224 26.47 8.92 -20.32
C LEU A 224 25.19 9.60 -20.83
N THR A 225 24.29 9.99 -19.94
CA THR A 225 23.05 10.69 -20.30
C THR A 225 23.17 12.23 -20.29
N LEU A 226 24.33 12.78 -19.91
CA LEU A 226 24.52 14.24 -19.77
C LEU A 226 24.74 14.98 -21.11
N GLY A 227 24.58 14.31 -22.26
CA GLY A 227 24.66 14.94 -23.58
C GLY A 227 26.01 15.61 -23.84
N ASP A 228 26.00 16.93 -24.06
CA ASP A 228 27.19 17.75 -24.38
C ASP A 228 28.12 18.00 -23.18
N HIS A 229 27.75 17.56 -21.97
CA HIS A 229 28.58 17.72 -20.78
C HIS A 229 29.92 16.96 -20.95
N PRO A 230 31.09 17.55 -20.58
CA PRO A 230 32.40 16.91 -20.75
C PRO A 230 32.50 15.50 -20.11
N LEU A 231 31.81 15.31 -18.99
CA LEU A 231 31.74 14.02 -18.28
C LEU A 231 31.15 12.89 -19.15
N CYS A 232 30.23 13.19 -20.08
CA CYS A 232 29.68 12.21 -21.01
C CYS A 232 30.79 11.64 -21.91
N GLY A 233 31.61 12.51 -22.50
CA GLY A 233 32.75 12.10 -23.32
C GLY A 233 33.87 11.40 -22.53
N ILE A 234 34.07 11.77 -21.26
CA ILE A 234 35.01 11.06 -20.36
C ILE A 234 34.50 9.64 -20.07
N ALA A 235 33.23 9.51 -19.69
CA ALA A 235 32.60 8.22 -19.41
C ALA A 235 32.61 7.33 -20.66
N GLU A 236 32.26 7.87 -21.83
CA GLU A 236 32.26 7.14 -23.09
C GLU A 236 33.66 6.56 -23.42
N LYS A 237 34.72 7.36 -23.30
CA LYS A 237 36.10 6.90 -23.55
C LYS A 237 36.51 5.77 -22.61
N LYS A 238 36.04 5.82 -21.36
CA LYS A 238 36.33 4.79 -20.34
C LYS A 238 35.48 3.52 -20.50
N ALA A 239 34.29 3.63 -21.10
CA ALA A 239 33.33 2.53 -21.19
C ALA A 239 33.89 1.29 -21.90
N GLY A 240 34.72 1.46 -22.94
CA GLY A 240 35.27 0.32 -23.69
C GLY A 240 36.09 -0.67 -22.86
N ARG A 241 36.65 -0.24 -21.71
CA ARG A 241 37.41 -1.10 -20.79
C ARG A 241 36.55 -1.73 -19.68
N LEU A 242 35.34 -1.22 -19.48
CA LEU A 242 34.46 -1.54 -18.35
C LEU A 242 33.21 -2.34 -18.77
N LEU A 243 32.91 -2.38 -20.07
CA LEU A 243 31.77 -3.12 -20.61
C LEU A 243 31.99 -4.63 -20.52
N ASP A 244 31.56 -5.21 -19.41
CA ASP A 244 31.27 -6.63 -19.33
C ASP A 244 29.79 -6.92 -19.67
N LEU A 245 29.42 -8.21 -19.66
CA LEU A 245 28.06 -8.63 -19.98
C LEU A 245 27.04 -8.07 -18.98
N GLU A 246 27.38 -8.04 -17.68
CA GLU A 246 26.45 -7.62 -16.62
C GLU A 246 26.13 -6.13 -16.73
N PHE A 247 27.16 -5.31 -16.94
CA PHE A 247 27.02 -3.87 -17.09
C PHE A 247 26.35 -3.50 -18.42
N ALA A 248 26.60 -4.26 -19.50
CA ALA A 248 25.89 -4.09 -20.75
C ALA A 248 24.38 -4.36 -20.60
N GLU A 249 23.98 -5.38 -19.85
CA GLU A 249 22.56 -5.65 -19.51
C GLU A 249 21.94 -4.47 -18.73
N GLU A 250 22.66 -3.93 -17.75
CA GLU A 250 22.21 -2.79 -16.94
C GLU A 250 22.00 -1.53 -17.80
N ILE A 251 22.95 -1.23 -18.69
CA ILE A 251 22.85 -0.13 -19.66
C ILE A 251 21.64 -0.33 -20.59
N CYS A 252 21.44 -1.54 -21.13
CA CYS A 252 20.31 -1.83 -22.01
C CYS A 252 18.97 -1.65 -21.29
N ALA A 253 18.86 -2.13 -20.05
CA ALA A 253 17.67 -1.94 -19.22
C ALA A 253 17.37 -0.45 -19.00
N ARG A 254 18.38 0.36 -18.65
CA ARG A 254 18.22 1.81 -18.46
C ARG A 254 17.93 2.56 -19.76
N ALA A 255 18.43 2.11 -20.89
CA ALA A 255 18.15 2.72 -22.19
C ALA A 255 16.69 2.55 -22.61
N MET A 256 16.01 1.49 -22.16
CA MET A 256 14.56 1.37 -22.35
C MET A 256 13.80 2.44 -21.58
N GLU A 257 14.29 2.93 -20.43
CA GLU A 257 13.65 3.97 -19.61
C GLU A 257 14.08 5.38 -20.01
N ARG A 258 15.32 5.56 -20.47
CA ARG A 258 15.95 6.86 -20.74
C ARG A 258 16.40 6.97 -22.20
N PRO A 259 15.66 7.70 -23.05
CA PRO A 259 16.00 7.89 -24.46
C PRO A 259 17.43 8.44 -24.69
N GLY A 260 17.95 9.23 -23.75
CA GLY A 260 19.30 9.79 -23.80
C GLY A 260 20.45 8.77 -23.78
N LEU A 261 20.19 7.49 -23.51
CA LEU A 261 21.20 6.43 -23.52
C LEU A 261 21.17 5.57 -24.80
N VAL A 262 20.12 5.72 -25.63
CA VAL A 262 19.90 4.91 -26.84
C VAL A 262 21.04 5.05 -27.84
N TRP A 263 21.59 6.26 -28.00
CA TRP A 263 22.71 6.52 -28.90
C TRP A 263 23.94 5.66 -28.54
N PHE A 264 24.21 5.50 -27.23
CA PHE A 264 25.36 4.76 -26.72
C PHE A 264 25.22 3.27 -27.05
N CYS A 265 24.03 2.70 -26.80
CA CYS A 265 23.74 1.32 -27.17
C CYS A 265 23.87 1.08 -28.68
N LYS A 266 23.36 1.98 -29.53
CA LYS A 266 23.49 1.88 -30.98
C LYS A 266 24.96 1.93 -31.44
N LYS A 267 25.74 2.87 -30.89
CA LYS A 267 27.16 3.04 -31.23
C LYS A 267 28.01 1.82 -30.85
N HIS A 268 27.77 1.27 -29.66
CA HIS A 268 28.52 0.12 -29.14
C HIS A 268 27.88 -1.24 -29.44
N ARG A 269 26.80 -1.27 -30.23
CA ARG A 269 26.03 -2.48 -30.59
C ARG A 269 25.59 -3.31 -29.38
N LEU A 270 25.19 -2.62 -28.31
CA LEU A 270 24.68 -3.25 -27.10
C LEU A 270 23.22 -3.65 -27.28
N ALA A 271 22.89 -4.86 -26.85
CA ALA A 271 21.54 -5.37 -26.80
C ALA A 271 21.43 -6.41 -25.67
N PRO A 272 20.27 -6.55 -25.00
CA PRO A 272 20.06 -7.59 -24.00
C PRO A 272 20.39 -8.98 -24.55
N LYS A 273 20.96 -9.88 -23.75
CA LYS A 273 21.29 -11.27 -24.15
C LYS A 273 20.04 -12.11 -24.37
N ASP A 274 19.05 -11.92 -23.50
CA ASP A 274 17.75 -12.58 -23.59
C ASP A 274 16.97 -12.11 -24.81
N GLN A 275 16.47 -13.05 -25.62
CA GLN A 275 15.81 -12.72 -26.90
C GLN A 275 14.46 -12.01 -26.70
N VAL A 276 13.72 -12.34 -25.65
CA VAL A 276 12.43 -11.73 -25.33
C VAL A 276 12.63 -10.25 -24.95
N ARG A 277 13.53 -9.96 -24.00
CA ARG A 277 13.88 -8.58 -23.64
C ARG A 277 14.48 -7.81 -24.82
N ARG A 278 15.24 -8.48 -25.67
CA ARG A 278 15.86 -7.87 -26.85
C ARG A 278 14.82 -7.38 -27.87
N ALA A 279 13.71 -8.09 -28.06
CA ALA A 279 12.63 -7.65 -28.94
C ALA A 279 12.03 -6.32 -28.47
N LEU A 280 11.62 -6.25 -27.19
CA LEU A 280 11.11 -5.01 -26.60
C LEU A 280 12.14 -3.87 -26.60
N PHE A 281 13.42 -4.18 -26.34
CA PHE A 281 14.50 -3.22 -26.41
C PHE A 281 14.63 -2.60 -27.81
N PHE A 282 14.64 -3.39 -28.89
CA PHE A 282 14.75 -2.85 -30.24
C PHE A 282 13.56 -2.00 -30.64
N LEU A 283 12.35 -2.41 -30.24
CA LEU A 283 11.14 -1.60 -30.43
C LEU A 283 11.26 -0.24 -29.71
N LEU A 284 11.51 -0.24 -28.40
CA LEU A 284 11.55 0.98 -27.58
C LEU A 284 12.73 1.91 -27.91
N THR A 285 13.79 1.39 -28.50
CA THR A 285 14.97 2.17 -28.92
C THR A 285 14.95 2.60 -30.39
N GLY A 286 13.85 2.33 -31.10
CA GLY A 286 13.66 2.72 -32.50
C GLY A 286 14.67 2.04 -33.43
N GLN A 287 14.85 0.73 -33.28
CA GLN A 287 15.73 -0.13 -34.08
C GLN A 287 14.89 -1.12 -34.91
N ALA A 288 14.02 -0.59 -35.78
CA ALA A 288 13.00 -1.36 -36.51
C ALA A 288 13.56 -2.45 -37.43
N GLU A 289 14.76 -2.29 -37.99
CA GLU A 289 15.38 -3.36 -38.80
C GLU A 289 15.84 -4.54 -37.94
N GLN A 290 16.48 -4.26 -36.81
CA GLN A 290 16.92 -5.29 -35.85
C GLN A 290 15.73 -5.97 -35.19
N HIS A 291 14.67 -5.20 -34.89
CA HIS A 291 13.42 -5.73 -34.36
C HIS A 291 12.79 -6.73 -35.35
N ARG A 292 12.53 -6.32 -36.60
CA ARG A 292 11.95 -7.19 -37.64
C ARG A 292 12.80 -8.42 -37.97
N ALA A 293 14.13 -8.30 -37.90
CA ALA A 293 15.02 -9.44 -38.11
C ALA A 293 14.97 -10.47 -36.96
N LEU A 294 14.74 -10.00 -35.72
CA LEU A 294 14.66 -10.85 -34.54
C LEU A 294 13.29 -11.50 -34.37
N ASP A 295 12.24 -10.71 -34.59
CA ASP A 295 10.85 -11.08 -34.28
C ASP A 295 9.91 -10.71 -35.44
N PRO A 296 10.05 -11.36 -36.63
CA PRO A 296 9.27 -11.01 -37.81
C PRO A 296 7.77 -11.28 -37.65
N ASP A 297 7.39 -12.12 -36.68
CA ASP A 297 6.03 -12.55 -36.45
C ASP A 297 5.41 -11.97 -35.15
N GLY A 298 6.19 -11.22 -34.36
CA GLY A 298 5.73 -10.55 -33.14
C GLY A 298 5.59 -11.47 -31.92
N SER A 299 6.06 -12.71 -31.99
CA SER A 299 5.92 -13.71 -30.92
C SER A 299 6.79 -13.39 -29.70
N LEU A 300 8.04 -12.97 -29.91
CA LEU A 300 8.94 -12.58 -28.82
C LEU A 300 8.46 -11.28 -28.15
N LEU A 301 7.97 -10.33 -28.94
CA LEU A 301 7.41 -9.09 -28.45
C LEU A 301 6.14 -9.32 -27.65
N SER A 302 5.29 -10.27 -28.02
CA SER A 302 4.10 -10.65 -27.22
C SER A 302 4.48 -11.16 -25.83
N LEU A 303 5.47 -12.06 -25.75
CA LEU A 303 6.01 -12.53 -24.47
C LEU A 303 6.62 -11.39 -23.66
N ALA A 304 7.39 -10.52 -24.32
CA ALA A 304 8.03 -9.39 -23.66
C ALA A 304 6.99 -8.41 -23.11
N TYR A 305 5.96 -8.10 -23.90
CA TYR A 305 4.86 -7.21 -23.55
C TYR A 305 4.08 -7.72 -22.35
N THR A 306 3.85 -9.03 -22.25
CA THR A 306 3.14 -9.64 -21.11
C THR A 306 3.92 -9.51 -19.80
N SER A 307 5.25 -9.59 -19.87
CA SER A 307 6.13 -9.46 -18.70
C SER A 307 6.54 -8.02 -18.37
N ALA A 308 6.17 -7.05 -19.21
CA ALA A 308 6.61 -5.66 -19.10
C ALA A 308 5.82 -4.86 -18.04
N SER A 309 6.43 -3.79 -17.53
CA SER A 309 5.74 -2.84 -16.65
C SER A 309 4.66 -2.05 -17.40
N ASP A 310 3.71 -1.45 -16.68
CA ASP A 310 2.63 -0.64 -17.29
C ASP A 310 3.17 0.52 -18.15
N ASP A 311 4.23 1.19 -17.70
CA ASP A 311 4.92 2.24 -18.45
C ASP A 311 5.55 1.71 -19.75
N GLN A 312 6.23 0.56 -19.66
CA GLN A 312 6.84 -0.09 -20.82
C GLN A 312 5.78 -0.53 -21.83
N ARG A 313 4.65 -1.08 -21.36
CA ARG A 313 3.51 -1.46 -22.21
C ARG A 313 2.92 -0.25 -22.92
N ALA A 314 2.70 0.86 -22.21
CA ALA A 314 2.19 2.09 -22.80
C ALA A 314 3.11 2.61 -23.93
N ARG A 315 4.41 2.69 -23.66
CA ARG A 315 5.41 3.15 -24.64
C ARG A 315 5.60 2.17 -25.79
N ALA A 316 5.48 0.87 -25.54
CA ALA A 316 5.49 -0.14 -26.59
C ALA A 316 4.31 0.07 -27.55
N ARG A 317 3.10 0.35 -27.05
CA ARG A 317 1.93 0.67 -27.90
C ARG A 317 2.19 1.86 -28.83
N GLU A 318 2.78 2.93 -28.30
CA GLU A 318 3.15 4.12 -29.10
C GLU A 318 4.24 3.80 -30.14
N ALA A 319 5.26 3.01 -29.76
CA ALA A 319 6.34 2.61 -30.65
C ALA A 319 5.83 1.71 -31.80
N MET A 320 4.95 0.74 -31.50
CA MET A 320 4.37 -0.15 -32.51
C MET A 320 3.51 0.61 -33.54
N LEU A 321 2.78 1.66 -33.11
CA LEU A 321 2.05 2.53 -34.03
C LEU A 321 2.97 3.28 -34.99
N THR A 322 4.17 3.66 -34.53
CA THR A 322 5.16 4.37 -35.34
C THR A 322 5.82 3.44 -36.36
N GLU A 323 6.03 2.16 -36.01
CA GLU A 323 6.62 1.16 -36.90
C GLU A 323 5.66 0.69 -38.00
N GLY A 324 4.35 0.66 -37.72
CA GLY A 324 3.27 0.50 -38.71
C GLY A 324 3.09 -0.91 -39.32
N ASP A 325 4.07 -1.79 -39.21
CA ASP A 325 4.10 -3.13 -39.84
C ASP A 325 3.82 -4.29 -38.86
N LEU A 326 3.44 -3.99 -37.61
CA LEU A 326 3.22 -4.99 -36.56
C LEU A 326 1.75 -5.34 -36.38
N ASP A 327 1.47 -6.63 -36.18
CA ASP A 327 0.16 -7.08 -35.75
C ASP A 327 -0.05 -6.82 -34.24
N LEU A 328 -0.45 -5.59 -33.94
CA LEU A 328 -0.78 -5.10 -32.59
C LEU A 328 -1.73 -6.00 -31.81
N VAL A 329 -2.72 -6.59 -32.48
CA VAL A 329 -3.72 -7.47 -31.84
C VAL A 329 -3.01 -8.72 -31.35
N ARG A 330 -2.20 -9.36 -32.21
CA ARG A 330 -1.43 -10.55 -31.85
C ARG A 330 -0.47 -10.29 -30.68
N VAL A 331 0.22 -9.15 -30.67
CA VAL A 331 1.19 -8.81 -29.61
C VAL A 331 0.50 -8.64 -28.25
N ILE A 332 -0.61 -7.91 -28.20
CA ILE A 332 -1.30 -7.54 -26.95
C ILE A 332 -2.13 -8.70 -26.39
N VAL A 333 -2.79 -9.44 -27.28
CA VAL A 333 -3.71 -10.52 -26.92
C VAL A 333 -2.97 -11.84 -26.66
N GLY A 334 -1.87 -12.08 -27.37
CA GLY A 334 -1.20 -13.38 -27.36
C GLY A 334 -2.07 -14.48 -27.97
N ASP A 335 -1.74 -15.74 -27.66
CA ASP A 335 -2.46 -16.92 -28.19
C ASP A 335 -3.81 -17.17 -27.50
N ASP A 336 -4.01 -16.67 -26.27
CA ASP A 336 -5.26 -16.81 -25.51
C ASP A 336 -5.79 -15.45 -25.01
N ARG A 337 -6.71 -14.87 -25.78
CA ARG A 337 -7.40 -13.63 -25.45
C ARG A 337 -8.06 -13.66 -24.08
N ARG A 338 -8.73 -14.78 -23.77
CA ARG A 338 -9.58 -14.88 -22.57
C ARG A 338 -8.75 -14.95 -21.30
N ALA A 339 -7.57 -15.56 -21.35
CA ALA A 339 -6.64 -15.56 -20.24
C ALA A 339 -6.08 -14.16 -19.92
N ARG A 340 -5.95 -13.26 -20.92
CA ARG A 340 -5.34 -11.94 -20.75
C ARG A 340 -6.30 -10.82 -20.33
N ILE A 341 -7.57 -10.89 -20.72
CA ILE A 341 -8.56 -9.83 -20.43
C ILE A 341 -8.69 -9.48 -18.94
N PRO A 342 -8.66 -10.45 -17.98
CA PRO A 342 -8.80 -10.15 -16.56
C PRO A 342 -7.75 -9.20 -15.99
N ASP A 343 -6.52 -9.30 -16.50
CA ASP A 343 -5.37 -8.53 -16.04
C ASP A 343 -5.10 -7.29 -16.92
N MET A 344 -5.97 -7.01 -17.89
CA MET A 344 -5.79 -5.95 -18.87
C MET A 344 -6.30 -4.60 -18.33
N PRO A 345 -5.47 -3.55 -18.31
CA PRO A 345 -5.91 -2.22 -17.93
C PRO A 345 -7.02 -1.68 -18.85
N PRO A 346 -7.97 -0.87 -18.36
CA PRO A 346 -9.09 -0.36 -19.17
C PRO A 346 -8.65 0.40 -20.42
N GLU A 347 -7.54 1.13 -20.38
CA GLU A 347 -6.97 1.81 -21.54
C GLU A 347 -6.43 0.86 -22.60
N GLU A 348 -5.88 -0.29 -22.18
CA GLU A 348 -5.40 -1.34 -23.09
C GLU A 348 -6.57 -2.03 -23.79
N VAL A 349 -7.65 -2.31 -23.04
CA VAL A 349 -8.90 -2.84 -23.59
C VAL A 349 -9.49 -1.90 -24.65
N ARG A 350 -9.57 -0.58 -24.37
CA ARG A 350 -10.05 0.43 -25.33
C ARG A 350 -9.16 0.53 -26.56
N TYR A 351 -7.84 0.47 -26.38
CA TYR A 351 -6.89 0.48 -27.48
C TYR A 351 -7.09 -0.73 -28.40
N LEU A 352 -7.16 -1.94 -27.83
CA LEU A 352 -7.38 -3.17 -28.58
C LEU A 352 -8.70 -3.12 -29.36
N ALA A 353 -9.79 -2.67 -28.73
CA ALA A 353 -11.07 -2.50 -29.38
C ALA A 353 -11.02 -1.52 -30.56
N GLY A 354 -10.31 -0.39 -30.40
CA GLY A 354 -10.10 0.57 -31.49
C GLY A 354 -9.33 -0.02 -32.66
N GLN A 355 -8.31 -0.85 -32.41
CA GLN A 355 -7.56 -1.54 -33.47
C GLN A 355 -8.41 -2.57 -34.23
N LEU A 356 -9.22 -3.37 -33.51
CA LEU A 356 -10.14 -4.32 -34.12
C LEU A 356 -11.18 -3.60 -35.00
N ALA A 357 -11.77 -2.51 -34.51
CA ALA A 357 -12.71 -1.69 -35.27
C ALA A 357 -12.06 -1.05 -36.52
N ALA A 358 -10.84 -0.51 -36.40
CA ALA A 358 -10.10 0.09 -37.52
C ALA A 358 -9.82 -0.93 -38.64
N ARG A 359 -9.57 -2.19 -38.28
CA ARG A 359 -9.36 -3.30 -39.22
C ARG A 359 -10.66 -3.95 -39.70
N ARG A 360 -11.82 -3.51 -39.18
CA ARG A 360 -13.14 -4.14 -39.39
C ARG A 360 -13.18 -5.62 -39.00
N ASP A 361 -12.37 -6.01 -38.02
CA ASP A 361 -12.44 -7.33 -37.39
C ASP A 361 -13.59 -7.36 -36.37
N TRP A 362 -14.80 -7.41 -36.90
CA TRP A 362 -16.02 -7.31 -36.11
C TRP A 362 -16.28 -8.54 -35.25
N ASP A 363 -15.91 -9.73 -35.72
CA ASP A 363 -16.00 -10.96 -34.93
C ASP A 363 -15.06 -10.90 -33.72
N GLY A 364 -13.83 -10.42 -33.91
CA GLY A 364 -12.86 -10.18 -32.85
C GLY A 364 -13.35 -9.14 -31.83
N LEU A 365 -13.87 -8.00 -32.31
CA LEU A 365 -14.44 -6.94 -31.47
C LEU A 365 -15.65 -7.45 -30.68
N TRP A 366 -16.52 -8.24 -31.30
CA TRP A 366 -17.71 -8.80 -30.65
C TRP A 366 -17.32 -9.75 -29.53
N GLY A 367 -16.35 -10.62 -29.77
CA GLY A 367 -15.81 -11.46 -28.73
C GLY A 367 -15.20 -10.66 -27.57
N LEU A 368 -14.51 -9.54 -27.83
CA LEU A 368 -13.97 -8.67 -26.79
C LEU A 368 -15.08 -8.02 -25.95
N VAL A 369 -16.11 -7.47 -26.59
CA VAL A 369 -17.28 -6.85 -25.91
C VAL A 369 -17.97 -7.83 -24.96
N GLN A 370 -18.01 -9.12 -25.33
CA GLN A 370 -18.60 -10.19 -24.52
C GLN A 370 -17.72 -10.65 -23.36
N ASP A 371 -16.40 -10.42 -23.41
CA ASP A 371 -15.45 -10.94 -22.42
C ASP A 371 -15.12 -9.90 -21.31
N VAL A 372 -15.25 -8.60 -21.61
CA VAL A 372 -14.95 -7.47 -20.69
C VAL A 372 -16.10 -7.20 -19.69
N PRO A 373 -15.94 -6.33 -18.67
CA PRO A 373 -17.05 -5.93 -17.81
C PRO A 373 -18.19 -5.30 -18.63
N VAL A 374 -19.44 -5.53 -18.21
CA VAL A 374 -20.62 -5.13 -19.00
C VAL A 374 -20.59 -3.64 -19.35
N GLU A 375 -20.26 -2.76 -18.40
CA GLU A 375 -20.10 -1.32 -18.64
C GLU A 375 -19.10 -1.02 -19.76
N THR A 376 -17.92 -1.63 -19.69
CA THR A 376 -16.89 -1.49 -20.73
C THR A 376 -17.40 -2.02 -22.07
N GLY A 377 -18.09 -3.16 -22.08
CA GLY A 377 -18.68 -3.72 -23.29
C GLY A 377 -19.67 -2.77 -23.96
N VAL A 378 -20.55 -2.12 -23.20
CA VAL A 378 -21.52 -1.14 -23.73
C VAL A 378 -20.80 0.09 -24.29
N ASP A 379 -19.73 0.56 -23.65
CA ASP A 379 -18.91 1.66 -24.18
C ASP A 379 -18.22 1.29 -25.51
N LEU A 380 -17.61 0.10 -25.56
CA LEU A 380 -16.90 -0.40 -26.75
C LEU A 380 -17.84 -0.72 -27.91
N PHE A 381 -19.09 -1.09 -27.62
CA PHE A 381 -20.09 -1.44 -28.63
C PHE A 381 -20.34 -0.29 -29.63
N ARG A 382 -20.10 0.96 -29.22
CA ARG A 382 -20.22 2.14 -30.09
C ARG A 382 -19.22 2.18 -31.24
N LEU A 383 -18.21 1.30 -31.24
CA LEU A 383 -17.22 1.19 -32.31
C LEU A 383 -17.72 0.37 -33.51
N PHE A 384 -18.82 -0.38 -33.38
CA PHE A 384 -19.39 -1.14 -34.48
C PHE A 384 -19.99 -0.24 -35.58
N ASP A 385 -19.79 -0.64 -36.83
CA ASP A 385 -20.37 0.04 -38.00
C ASP A 385 -20.99 -0.99 -38.97
N GLY A 386 -22.32 -1.04 -39.00
CA GLY A 386 -23.09 -1.84 -39.96
C GLY A 386 -22.97 -3.37 -39.85
N TRP A 387 -22.36 -3.90 -38.79
CA TRP A 387 -22.18 -5.34 -38.58
C TRP A 387 -23.17 -5.90 -37.56
N THR A 388 -23.57 -7.18 -37.73
CA THR A 388 -24.39 -7.93 -36.77
C THR A 388 -23.94 -9.41 -36.73
N PRO A 389 -24.10 -10.11 -35.59
CA PRO A 389 -23.78 -11.54 -35.49
C PRO A 389 -24.62 -12.41 -36.44
N ARG A 390 -24.08 -13.56 -36.83
CA ARG A 390 -24.74 -14.48 -37.76
C ARG A 390 -25.77 -15.38 -37.07
N ASP A 391 -25.52 -15.76 -35.82
CA ASP A 391 -26.39 -16.64 -35.05
C ASP A 391 -27.53 -15.87 -34.36
N ASP A 392 -28.67 -16.52 -34.19
CA ASP A 392 -29.88 -15.91 -33.61
C ASP A 392 -29.66 -15.47 -32.16
N ASP A 393 -28.95 -16.27 -31.37
CA ASP A 393 -28.66 -15.95 -29.96
C ASP A 393 -27.71 -14.77 -29.83
N GLY A 394 -26.67 -14.71 -30.69
CA GLY A 394 -25.77 -13.57 -30.82
C GLY A 394 -26.51 -12.30 -31.22
N ARG A 395 -27.46 -12.37 -32.16
CA ARG A 395 -28.29 -11.23 -32.57
C ARG A 395 -29.14 -10.68 -31.44
N ARG A 396 -29.79 -11.55 -30.64
CA ARG A 396 -30.56 -11.12 -29.47
C ARG A 396 -29.68 -10.37 -28.46
N LEU A 397 -28.50 -10.91 -28.15
CA LEU A 397 -27.57 -10.23 -27.24
C LEU A 397 -27.08 -8.89 -27.83
N PHE A 398 -26.80 -8.86 -29.13
CA PHE A 398 -26.39 -7.65 -29.85
C PHE A 398 -27.48 -6.56 -29.78
N GLU A 399 -28.75 -6.91 -30.01
CA GLU A 399 -29.90 -6.01 -29.85
C GLU A 399 -30.00 -5.45 -28.43
N MET A 400 -29.77 -6.27 -27.39
CA MET A 400 -29.75 -5.78 -26.02
C MET A 400 -28.63 -4.76 -25.74
N TYR A 401 -27.45 -4.92 -26.36
CA TYR A 401 -26.40 -3.91 -26.29
C TYR A 401 -26.80 -2.61 -27.03
N VAL A 402 -27.51 -2.71 -28.16
CA VAL A 402 -28.04 -1.53 -28.88
C VAL A 402 -29.04 -0.75 -28.03
N GLU A 403 -29.94 -1.45 -27.32
CA GLU A 403 -30.99 -0.83 -26.51
C GLU A 403 -30.48 -0.28 -25.17
N THR A 404 -29.31 -0.73 -24.71
CA THR A 404 -28.77 -0.35 -23.40
C THR A 404 -28.02 0.98 -23.48
N ASP A 405 -28.58 2.02 -22.85
CA ASP A 405 -27.92 3.32 -22.73
C ASP A 405 -26.78 3.31 -21.68
N PRO A 406 -25.55 3.75 -22.02
CA PRO A 406 -24.44 3.88 -21.07
C PRO A 406 -24.71 4.76 -19.85
N ALA A 407 -25.51 5.83 -19.98
CA ALA A 407 -25.82 6.66 -18.81
C ALA A 407 -26.70 5.90 -17.80
N THR A 408 -27.60 5.04 -18.30
CA THR A 408 -28.37 4.09 -17.48
C THR A 408 -27.45 3.11 -16.76
N VAL A 409 -26.45 2.54 -17.44
CA VAL A 409 -25.47 1.62 -16.82
C VAL A 409 -24.62 2.30 -15.75
N ALA A 410 -24.09 3.50 -16.05
CA ALA A 410 -23.30 4.27 -15.09
C ALA A 410 -24.12 4.61 -13.83
N THR A 411 -25.40 4.96 -14.02
CA THR A 411 -26.35 5.24 -12.94
C THR A 411 -26.67 3.96 -12.15
N ALA A 412 -26.87 2.82 -12.81
CA ALA A 412 -27.07 1.53 -12.14
C ALA A 412 -25.87 1.16 -11.26
N LEU A 413 -24.64 1.27 -11.77
CA LEU A 413 -23.41 1.04 -11.02
C LEU A 413 -23.25 2.03 -9.87
N ALA A 414 -23.74 3.26 -10.04
CA ALA A 414 -23.76 4.25 -8.97
C ALA A 414 -24.71 3.90 -7.83
N HIS A 415 -25.76 3.13 -8.07
CA HIS A 415 -26.69 2.64 -7.05
C HIS A 415 -26.29 1.29 -6.46
N LEU A 416 -25.62 0.43 -7.24
CA LEU A 416 -25.01 -0.82 -6.78
C LEU A 416 -23.68 -0.56 -6.06
N ARG A 417 -23.76 0.21 -4.97
CA ARG A 417 -22.64 0.53 -4.08
C ARG A 417 -22.33 -0.65 -3.15
N PRO A 418 -21.15 -0.68 -2.49
CA PRO A 418 -20.78 -1.77 -1.58
C PRO A 418 -21.73 -1.98 -0.38
N ASP A 419 -22.53 -0.98 -0.01
CA ASP A 419 -23.59 -1.02 1.01
C ASP A 419 -24.93 -1.56 0.47
N TRP A 420 -25.03 -1.85 -0.83
CA TRP A 420 -26.15 -2.58 -1.40
C TRP A 420 -26.08 -4.04 -0.91
N GLN A 421 -26.88 -4.35 0.11
CA GLN A 421 -26.94 -5.67 0.75
C GLN A 421 -28.37 -6.22 0.75
N PRO A 422 -28.97 -6.46 -0.44
CA PRO A 422 -30.29 -7.03 -0.48
C PRO A 422 -30.27 -8.46 0.05
N VAL A 423 -31.43 -8.85 0.56
CA VAL A 423 -31.71 -10.22 0.97
C VAL A 423 -33.05 -10.57 0.36
N VAL A 424 -33.03 -11.57 -0.52
CA VAL A 424 -34.20 -11.97 -1.30
C VAL A 424 -34.81 -13.19 -0.66
N LEU A 425 -36.09 -13.11 -0.28
CA LEU A 425 -36.87 -14.27 0.14
C LEU A 425 -37.09 -15.15 -1.10
N GLN A 426 -36.45 -16.32 -1.13
CA GLN A 426 -36.49 -17.22 -2.26
C GLN A 426 -37.66 -18.19 -2.14
N ALA A 427 -37.83 -18.82 -0.98
CA ALA A 427 -38.87 -19.81 -0.76
C ALA A 427 -39.44 -19.75 0.67
N ARG A 428 -40.66 -20.26 0.82
CA ARG A 428 -41.28 -20.57 2.10
C ARG A 428 -41.72 -22.01 2.14
N PHE A 429 -41.30 -22.73 3.17
CA PHE A 429 -41.79 -24.06 3.49
C PHE A 429 -42.81 -23.97 4.62
N LEU A 430 -43.98 -24.57 4.42
CA LEU A 430 -45.05 -24.64 5.40
C LEU A 430 -45.07 -26.04 6.01
N PHE A 431 -44.97 -26.13 7.33
CA PHE A 431 -45.02 -27.36 8.08
C PHE A 431 -46.27 -27.41 8.95
N HIS A 432 -46.82 -28.61 9.12
CA HIS A 432 -48.00 -28.84 9.95
C HIS A 432 -47.63 -28.73 11.44
N GLY A 433 -47.66 -27.52 12.02
CA GLY A 433 -47.33 -27.29 13.42
C GLY A 433 -45.97 -26.64 13.64
N ARG A 434 -45.63 -26.38 14.91
CA ARG A 434 -44.49 -25.53 15.27
C ARG A 434 -43.16 -26.12 14.83
N VAL A 435 -42.37 -25.36 14.07
CA VAL A 435 -40.95 -25.62 13.81
C VAL A 435 -40.13 -25.18 15.02
N ASN A 436 -39.30 -26.08 15.53
CA ASN A 436 -38.42 -25.80 16.67
C ASN A 436 -36.99 -25.50 16.24
N ASP A 437 -36.52 -26.12 15.15
CA ASP A 437 -35.16 -25.94 14.65
C ASP A 437 -35.04 -26.34 13.17
N VAL A 438 -34.06 -25.75 12.49
CA VAL A 438 -33.70 -26.02 11.09
C VAL A 438 -32.18 -26.09 10.92
N SER A 439 -31.69 -26.89 9.97
CA SER A 439 -30.25 -27.05 9.74
C SER A 439 -29.93 -27.36 8.28
N PHE A 440 -29.05 -26.57 7.65
CA PHE A 440 -28.53 -26.86 6.32
C PHE A 440 -27.56 -28.03 6.35
N ALA A 441 -27.64 -28.88 5.34
CA ALA A 441 -26.64 -29.89 5.06
C ALA A 441 -25.32 -29.24 4.60
N PRO A 442 -24.16 -29.74 5.06
CA PRO A 442 -22.86 -29.24 4.59
C PRO A 442 -22.43 -29.78 3.23
N ASP A 443 -23.05 -30.85 2.77
CA ASP A 443 -22.68 -31.67 1.61
C ASP A 443 -23.66 -31.54 0.43
N GLY A 444 -24.73 -30.76 0.55
CA GLY A 444 -25.69 -30.60 -0.54
C GLY A 444 -26.79 -29.59 -0.29
N PRO A 445 -27.68 -29.36 -1.27
CA PRO A 445 -28.76 -28.38 -1.19
C PRO A 445 -29.93 -28.92 -0.36
N PHE A 446 -29.66 -29.43 0.85
CA PHE A 446 -30.66 -30.01 1.73
C PHE A 446 -30.84 -29.17 2.99
N LEU A 447 -32.08 -29.14 3.48
CA LEU A 447 -32.45 -28.50 4.74
C LEU A 447 -33.21 -29.50 5.60
N ALA A 448 -32.82 -29.64 6.86
CA ALA A 448 -33.59 -30.39 7.84
C ALA A 448 -34.49 -29.45 8.62
N ALA A 449 -35.69 -29.90 8.95
CA ALA A 449 -36.58 -29.22 9.88
C ALA A 449 -37.18 -30.22 10.86
N ALA A 450 -37.43 -29.74 12.08
CA ALA A 450 -38.05 -30.53 13.12
C ALA A 450 -38.91 -29.68 14.04
N GLY A 451 -39.92 -30.32 14.64
CA GLY A 451 -40.97 -29.60 15.34
C GLY A 451 -41.75 -30.43 16.36
N THR A 452 -42.98 -30.03 16.61
CA THR A 452 -43.86 -30.65 17.61
C THR A 452 -44.39 -32.03 17.23
N ASN A 453 -44.34 -32.40 15.95
CA ASN A 453 -44.94 -33.63 15.45
C ASN A 453 -44.14 -34.89 15.73
N LYS A 454 -43.03 -34.79 16.48
CA LYS A 454 -42.13 -35.91 16.80
C LYS A 454 -41.55 -36.56 15.55
N VAL A 455 -41.25 -35.73 14.56
CA VAL A 455 -40.68 -36.11 13.26
C VAL A 455 -39.58 -35.11 12.94
N ALA A 456 -38.53 -35.59 12.29
CA ALA A 456 -37.54 -34.77 11.62
C ALA A 456 -37.59 -35.10 10.12
N GLY A 457 -37.60 -34.10 9.25
CA GLY A 457 -37.57 -34.31 7.81
C GLY A 457 -36.45 -33.53 7.14
N VAL A 458 -35.99 -34.07 6.01
CA VAL A 458 -34.97 -33.48 5.14
C VAL A 458 -35.60 -33.15 3.80
N PHE A 459 -35.34 -31.93 3.30
CA PHE A 459 -35.91 -31.40 2.06
C PHE A 459 -34.81 -31.07 1.07
N ASP A 460 -35.01 -31.45 -0.19
CA ASP A 460 -34.19 -30.96 -1.29
C ASP A 460 -34.67 -29.55 -1.68
N LEU A 461 -33.80 -28.56 -1.49
CA LEU A 461 -34.10 -27.15 -1.73
C LEU A 461 -34.22 -26.80 -3.22
N ARG A 462 -33.72 -27.64 -4.12
CA ARG A 462 -33.87 -27.43 -5.58
C ARG A 462 -35.27 -27.80 -6.05
N THR A 463 -35.82 -28.87 -5.47
CA THR A 463 -37.12 -29.40 -5.89
C THR A 463 -38.26 -29.04 -4.93
N ALA A 464 -37.93 -28.49 -3.75
CA ALA A 464 -38.85 -28.23 -2.65
C ALA A 464 -39.63 -29.48 -2.21
N LYS A 465 -38.98 -30.65 -2.21
CA LYS A 465 -39.60 -31.93 -1.84
C LYS A 465 -38.95 -32.52 -0.59
N LEU A 466 -39.77 -33.14 0.26
CA LEU A 466 -39.32 -34.04 1.33
C LEU A 466 -38.63 -35.25 0.70
N VAL A 467 -37.36 -35.47 1.07
CA VAL A 467 -36.55 -36.61 0.59
C VAL A 467 -36.34 -37.66 1.66
N GLU A 468 -36.30 -37.27 2.93
CA GLU A 468 -36.20 -38.21 4.05
C GLU A 468 -37.11 -37.79 5.20
N ARG A 469 -37.65 -38.79 5.90
CA ARG A 469 -38.56 -38.63 7.03
C ARG A 469 -38.18 -39.60 8.14
N TYR A 470 -37.86 -39.05 9.30
CA TYR A 470 -37.43 -39.79 10.47
C TYR A 470 -38.49 -39.74 11.57
N GLU A 471 -38.87 -40.90 12.08
CA GLU A 471 -39.89 -41.08 13.11
C GLU A 471 -39.32 -41.83 14.34
N GLY A 472 -40.17 -42.23 15.29
CA GLY A 472 -39.74 -42.98 16.49
C GLY A 472 -39.25 -42.13 17.66
N PHE A 473 -39.49 -40.82 17.62
CA PHE A 473 -39.19 -39.89 18.71
C PHE A 473 -40.24 -39.99 19.84
N ASN A 474 -39.77 -39.97 21.09
CA ASN A 474 -40.60 -40.11 22.29
C ASN A 474 -41.29 -38.79 22.65
N SER A 475 -40.74 -37.66 22.19
CA SER A 475 -41.28 -36.32 22.41
C SER A 475 -41.07 -35.42 21.19
N SER A 476 -41.49 -34.17 21.29
CA SER A 476 -41.18 -33.12 20.31
C SER A 476 -39.68 -33.10 20.00
N VAL A 477 -39.30 -32.87 18.75
CA VAL A 477 -37.89 -32.72 18.37
C VAL A 477 -37.55 -31.24 18.46
N GLY A 478 -36.64 -30.89 19.37
CA GLY A 478 -36.32 -29.50 19.68
C GLY A 478 -35.07 -28.97 19.01
N ARG A 479 -34.20 -29.86 18.52
CA ARG A 479 -32.94 -29.56 17.85
C ARG A 479 -32.69 -30.52 16.71
N VAL A 480 -32.15 -30.02 15.60
CA VAL A 480 -31.66 -30.83 14.49
C VAL A 480 -30.36 -30.25 13.94
N LEU A 481 -29.44 -31.11 13.55
CA LEU A 481 -28.14 -30.72 13.00
C LEU A 481 -27.72 -31.70 11.92
N HIS A 482 -27.54 -31.23 10.69
CA HIS A 482 -26.83 -31.99 9.68
C HIS A 482 -25.33 -32.03 10.00
N ILE A 483 -24.76 -33.22 9.94
CA ILE A 483 -23.33 -33.45 10.19
C ILE A 483 -22.59 -33.97 8.94
N GLY A 484 -23.27 -34.03 7.78
CA GLY A 484 -22.72 -34.44 6.49
C GLY A 484 -22.92 -35.93 6.19
N GLY A 485 -22.70 -36.31 4.93
CA GLY A 485 -22.91 -37.67 4.43
C GLY A 485 -24.37 -38.12 4.54
N GLY A 486 -25.33 -37.21 4.34
CA GLY A 486 -26.76 -37.48 4.55
C GLY A 486 -27.17 -37.74 6.01
N THR A 487 -26.27 -37.55 6.98
CA THR A 487 -26.54 -37.86 8.39
C THR A 487 -27.01 -36.63 9.17
N LEU A 488 -28.05 -36.83 9.99
CA LEU A 488 -28.62 -35.86 10.91
C LEU A 488 -28.47 -36.30 12.37
N VAL A 489 -28.24 -35.35 13.27
CA VAL A 489 -28.39 -35.53 14.72
C VAL A 489 -29.64 -34.79 15.18
N ALA A 490 -30.55 -35.49 15.84
CA ALA A 490 -31.81 -34.96 16.35
C ALA A 490 -31.87 -35.02 17.88
N GLY A 491 -32.29 -33.93 18.52
CA GLY A 491 -32.38 -33.79 19.97
C GLY A 491 -33.83 -33.60 20.43
N GLU A 492 -34.29 -34.46 21.33
CA GLU A 492 -35.63 -34.42 21.88
C GLU A 492 -35.83 -33.28 22.89
N ARG A 493 -37.07 -32.76 22.94
CA ARG A 493 -37.49 -31.67 23.81
C ARG A 493 -38.79 -32.00 24.55
N THR A 494 -38.80 -31.63 25.82
CA THR A 494 -39.89 -31.82 26.77
C THR A 494 -40.06 -30.59 27.66
N ASN A 495 -41.27 -30.39 28.17
CA ASN A 495 -41.56 -29.40 29.22
C ASN A 495 -41.38 -29.96 30.65
N ARG A 496 -41.10 -31.27 30.79
CA ARG A 496 -40.89 -31.95 32.07
C ARG A 496 -39.41 -32.20 32.33
N VAL A 497 -38.91 -31.81 33.50
CA VAL A 497 -37.46 -31.83 33.82
C VAL A 497 -36.92 -33.26 34.04
N ASP A 498 -37.78 -34.15 34.50
CA ASP A 498 -37.52 -35.55 34.83
C ASP A 498 -37.78 -36.52 33.67
N ARG A 499 -38.53 -36.07 32.65
CA ARG A 499 -38.81 -36.91 31.48
C ARG A 499 -37.53 -37.14 30.68
N GLU A 500 -37.28 -38.40 30.38
CA GLU A 500 -36.20 -38.83 29.50
C GLU A 500 -36.33 -38.22 28.10
N CYS A 501 -35.24 -37.67 27.60
CA CYS A 501 -35.04 -37.22 26.22
C CYS A 501 -33.80 -37.88 25.65
N ARG A 502 -33.79 -38.05 24.34
CA ARG A 502 -32.70 -38.69 23.59
C ARG A 502 -32.04 -37.74 22.60
N VAL A 503 -30.76 -38.00 22.35
CA VAL A 503 -30.04 -37.56 21.16
C VAL A 503 -29.97 -38.76 20.22
N LEU A 504 -30.41 -38.59 18.98
CA LEU A 504 -30.47 -39.66 18.00
C LEU A 504 -29.70 -39.30 16.73
N ARG A 505 -29.03 -40.30 16.16
CA ARG A 505 -28.46 -40.27 14.81
C ARG A 505 -29.55 -40.76 13.84
N CYS A 506 -29.78 -40.01 12.78
CA CYS A 506 -30.74 -40.33 11.73
C CYS A 506 -29.99 -40.36 10.38
N ALA A 507 -30.02 -41.49 9.68
CA ALA A 507 -29.40 -41.64 8.37
C ALA A 507 -30.07 -42.80 7.63
N ASP A 508 -30.25 -42.69 6.30
CA ASP A 508 -30.76 -43.76 5.43
C ASP A 508 -32.09 -44.38 5.91
N GLY A 509 -32.97 -43.55 6.51
CA GLY A 509 -34.24 -43.98 7.11
C GLY A 509 -34.12 -44.63 8.50
N ASP A 510 -32.92 -44.89 8.98
CA ASP A 510 -32.66 -45.47 10.30
C ASP A 510 -32.50 -44.40 11.38
N VAL A 511 -32.98 -44.70 12.60
CA VAL A 511 -32.88 -43.83 13.77
C VAL A 511 -32.24 -44.59 14.95
N ARG A 512 -31.05 -44.16 15.38
CA ARG A 512 -30.29 -44.78 16.49
C ARG A 512 -30.13 -43.80 17.65
N THR A 513 -30.40 -44.26 18.88
CA THR A 513 -30.11 -43.46 20.08
C THR A 513 -28.60 -43.40 20.34
N LEU A 514 -28.06 -42.19 20.49
CA LEU A 514 -26.65 -41.93 20.82
C LEU A 514 -26.45 -41.65 22.31
N HIS A 515 -27.37 -40.90 22.91
CA HIS A 515 -27.32 -40.53 24.33
C HIS A 515 -28.72 -40.33 24.88
N THR A 516 -28.89 -40.62 26.16
CA THR A 516 -30.16 -40.50 26.88
C THR A 516 -29.94 -39.69 28.15
N THR A 517 -30.83 -38.72 28.42
CA THR A 517 -30.66 -37.80 29.53
C THR A 517 -32.00 -37.27 30.06
N PRO A 518 -32.12 -36.94 31.36
CA PRO A 518 -33.32 -36.28 31.88
C PRO A 518 -33.46 -34.85 31.34
N GLY A 519 -34.63 -34.54 30.79
CA GLY A 519 -34.99 -33.23 30.28
C GLY A 519 -34.38 -32.90 28.91
N SER A 520 -34.79 -31.76 28.35
CA SER A 520 -34.55 -31.42 26.94
C SER A 520 -33.08 -31.35 26.54
N ILE A 521 -32.80 -31.70 25.28
CA ILE A 521 -31.61 -31.28 24.56
C ILE A 521 -31.77 -29.79 24.22
N THR A 522 -30.83 -28.95 24.65
CA THR A 522 -30.95 -27.48 24.60
C THR A 522 -30.29 -26.86 23.38
N SER A 523 -29.29 -27.51 22.79
CA SER A 523 -28.61 -27.08 21.57
C SER A 523 -27.86 -28.23 20.91
N LEU A 524 -27.67 -28.13 19.59
CA LEU A 524 -26.73 -28.92 18.79
C LEU A 524 -25.99 -27.95 17.86
N THR A 525 -24.68 -28.15 17.65
CA THR A 525 -23.86 -27.33 16.75
C THR A 525 -22.71 -28.16 16.17
N ALA A 526 -22.36 -27.94 14.90
CA ALA A 526 -21.23 -28.61 14.27
C ALA A 526 -19.91 -28.10 14.87
N ARG A 527 -18.99 -29.00 15.20
CA ARG A 527 -17.68 -28.66 15.79
C ARG A 527 -16.56 -28.68 14.75
N SER A 528 -16.73 -29.43 13.67
CA SER A 528 -15.78 -29.56 12.56
C SER A 528 -16.49 -30.10 11.31
N GLY A 529 -15.82 -30.04 10.15
CA GLY A 529 -16.36 -30.50 8.88
C GLY A 529 -16.42 -32.03 8.70
N ASP A 530 -15.88 -32.80 9.64
CA ASP A 530 -15.87 -34.28 9.65
C ASP A 530 -17.12 -34.89 10.32
N GLY A 531 -18.12 -34.06 10.62
CA GLY A 531 -19.36 -34.45 11.28
C GLY A 531 -19.29 -34.57 12.79
N ALA A 532 -18.19 -34.15 13.44
CA ALA A 532 -18.20 -34.00 14.89
C ALA A 532 -19.09 -32.83 15.31
N PHE A 533 -19.76 -32.97 16.45
CA PHE A 533 -20.72 -31.97 16.96
C PHE A 533 -20.58 -31.75 18.46
N ALA A 534 -21.18 -30.66 18.95
CA ALA A 534 -21.35 -30.39 20.36
C ALA A 534 -22.83 -30.13 20.69
N GLY A 535 -23.26 -30.53 21.88
CA GLY A 535 -24.64 -30.38 22.32
C GLY A 535 -24.76 -30.03 23.79
N GLY A 536 -25.88 -29.46 24.18
CA GLY A 536 -26.18 -29.16 25.58
C GLY A 536 -27.43 -29.90 26.06
N THR A 537 -27.46 -30.30 27.33
CA THR A 537 -28.64 -30.93 27.95
C THR A 537 -29.17 -30.12 29.12
N ARG A 538 -30.46 -30.28 29.43
CA ARG A 538 -31.08 -29.63 30.60
C ARG A 538 -30.60 -30.22 31.93
N SER A 539 -30.11 -31.46 31.94
CA SER A 539 -29.51 -32.13 33.10
C SER A 539 -28.13 -31.59 33.49
N GLY A 540 -27.51 -30.77 32.63
CA GLY A 540 -26.21 -30.15 32.92
C GLY A 540 -25.01 -30.83 32.27
N GLU A 541 -25.25 -31.53 31.17
CA GLU A 541 -24.20 -32.19 30.38
C GLU A 541 -23.89 -31.36 29.13
N LEU A 542 -22.60 -31.30 28.80
CA LEU A 542 -22.07 -30.96 27.49
C LEU A 542 -21.80 -32.26 26.75
N LEU A 543 -22.43 -32.43 25.60
CA LEU A 543 -22.26 -33.58 24.73
C LEU A 543 -21.21 -33.27 23.67
N LEU A 544 -20.26 -34.17 23.46
CA LEU A 544 -19.24 -34.10 22.42
C LEU A 544 -19.38 -35.32 21.52
N GLY A 545 -19.89 -35.11 20.31
CA GLY A 545 -20.03 -36.16 19.30
C GLY A 545 -18.70 -36.46 18.60
N SER A 546 -18.44 -37.74 18.32
CA SER A 546 -17.35 -38.16 17.46
C SER A 546 -17.57 -37.74 16.00
N PRO A 547 -16.52 -37.71 15.17
CA PRO A 547 -16.68 -37.60 13.71
C PRO A 547 -17.70 -38.61 13.17
N GLY A 548 -18.49 -38.21 12.18
CA GLY A 548 -19.61 -38.99 11.62
C GLY A 548 -20.80 -39.23 12.57
N GLY A 549 -20.76 -38.70 13.79
CA GLY A 549 -21.86 -38.82 14.76
C GLY A 549 -22.09 -40.22 15.33
N GLU A 550 -21.06 -41.06 15.36
CA GLU A 550 -21.19 -42.45 15.83
C GLU A 550 -21.30 -42.58 17.36
N ALA A 551 -20.57 -41.78 18.12
CA ALA A 551 -20.57 -41.86 19.58
C ALA A 551 -20.68 -40.46 20.19
N VAL A 552 -21.15 -40.40 21.45
CA VAL A 552 -21.26 -39.17 22.23
C VAL A 552 -20.57 -39.35 23.58
N GLU A 553 -19.66 -38.43 23.89
CA GLU A 553 -19.11 -38.28 25.23
C GLU A 553 -19.89 -37.20 25.98
N ALA A 554 -20.44 -37.54 27.16
CA ALA A 554 -21.16 -36.59 28.01
C ALA A 554 -20.25 -36.10 29.16
N ARG A 555 -20.10 -34.78 29.28
CA ARG A 555 -19.28 -34.14 30.34
C ARG A 555 -20.13 -33.21 31.21
N PRO A 556 -20.02 -33.26 32.55
CA PRO A 556 -20.75 -32.34 33.42
C PRO A 556 -20.21 -30.91 33.27
N VAL A 557 -21.08 -29.94 32.94
CA VAL A 557 -20.69 -28.53 32.78
C VAL A 557 -20.22 -27.86 34.07
N GLY A 558 -20.52 -28.47 35.22
CA GLY A 558 -19.99 -28.04 36.51
C GLY A 558 -18.46 -28.04 36.56
N ALA A 559 -17.81 -29.00 35.88
CA ALA A 559 -16.36 -29.09 35.77
C ALA A 559 -15.75 -28.01 34.86
N LEU A 560 -16.58 -27.36 34.02
CA LEU A 560 -16.19 -26.29 33.10
C LEU A 560 -16.37 -24.89 33.70
N GLY A 561 -16.51 -24.77 35.02
CA GLY A 561 -16.65 -23.47 35.70
C GLY A 561 -18.04 -22.84 35.67
N MET A 562 -19.07 -23.52 35.14
CA MET A 562 -20.46 -23.04 35.18
C MET A 562 -21.07 -23.10 36.59
N GLY A 563 -20.54 -23.93 37.49
CA GLY A 563 -21.06 -24.15 38.84
C GLY A 563 -22.06 -25.31 38.91
N ARG A 564 -22.21 -25.91 40.12
CA ARG A 564 -23.07 -27.08 40.34
C ARG A 564 -24.55 -26.78 40.07
N GLY A 565 -25.27 -27.75 39.49
CA GLY A 565 -26.71 -27.65 39.20
C GLY A 565 -27.06 -26.62 38.11
N ARG A 566 -26.09 -26.25 37.26
CA ARG A 566 -26.30 -25.39 36.09
C ARG A 566 -26.32 -26.22 34.83
N TRP A 567 -26.99 -25.72 33.79
CA TRP A 567 -27.07 -26.37 32.49
C TRP A 567 -26.77 -25.41 31.34
N PRO A 568 -26.26 -25.92 30.21
CA PRO A 568 -26.12 -25.17 28.98
C PRO A 568 -27.51 -24.86 28.39
N ARG A 569 -27.73 -23.60 28.06
CA ARG A 569 -28.90 -23.10 27.33
C ARG A 569 -28.65 -23.07 25.82
N SER A 570 -27.41 -22.80 25.43
CA SER A 570 -26.94 -22.83 24.04
C SER A 570 -25.46 -23.19 24.04
N VAL A 571 -25.00 -23.83 22.97
CA VAL A 571 -23.59 -24.08 22.69
C VAL A 571 -23.30 -23.54 21.29
N ALA A 572 -22.17 -22.88 21.12
CA ALA A 572 -21.64 -22.46 19.83
C ALA A 572 -20.23 -23.01 19.66
N ALA A 573 -19.84 -23.29 18.42
CA ALA A 573 -18.54 -23.83 18.09
C ALA A 573 -17.91 -23.03 16.95
N HIS A 574 -16.59 -22.86 17.02
CA HIS A 574 -15.80 -22.38 15.89
C HIS A 574 -15.23 -23.60 15.16
N THR A 575 -15.71 -23.86 13.95
CA THR A 575 -15.49 -25.14 13.24
C THR A 575 -14.04 -25.40 12.86
N GLU A 576 -13.23 -24.35 12.71
CA GLU A 576 -11.82 -24.48 12.31
C GLU A 576 -10.89 -24.68 13.53
N SER A 577 -11.19 -24.03 14.65
CA SER A 577 -10.34 -24.11 15.86
C SER A 577 -10.84 -25.14 16.87
N GLY A 578 -12.07 -25.65 16.70
CA GLY A 578 -12.73 -26.55 17.64
C GLY A 578 -13.14 -25.91 18.97
N ARG A 579 -12.90 -24.60 19.16
CA ARG A 579 -13.29 -23.87 20.38
C ARG A 579 -14.79 -23.88 20.56
N LEU A 580 -15.22 -23.97 21.81
CA LEU A 580 -16.62 -24.00 22.22
C LEU A 580 -16.95 -22.82 23.13
N ALA A 581 -18.13 -22.24 22.91
CA ALA A 581 -18.75 -21.29 23.81
C ALA A 581 -20.02 -21.91 24.39
N VAL A 582 -20.06 -22.09 25.71
CA VAL A 582 -21.19 -22.65 26.43
C VAL A 582 -21.92 -21.53 27.15
N VAL A 583 -23.16 -21.28 26.72
CA VAL A 583 -24.04 -20.23 27.22
C VAL A 583 -24.99 -20.82 28.27
N GLY A 584 -24.95 -20.31 29.50
CA GLY A 584 -25.83 -20.70 30.60
C GLY A 584 -26.32 -19.50 31.40
N ARG A 585 -26.22 -19.57 32.74
CA ARG A 585 -26.25 -18.35 33.59
C ARG A 585 -24.91 -17.61 33.60
N ARG A 586 -23.89 -18.22 33.00
CA ARG A 586 -22.56 -17.67 32.72
C ARG A 586 -22.22 -18.08 31.29
N LEU A 587 -21.33 -17.33 30.67
CA LEU A 587 -20.72 -17.69 29.40
C LEU A 587 -19.32 -18.23 29.68
N VAL A 588 -19.01 -19.40 29.15
CA VAL A 588 -17.67 -20.01 29.24
C VAL A 588 -17.19 -20.28 27.83
N VAL A 589 -15.96 -19.88 27.52
CA VAL A 589 -15.28 -20.17 26.26
C VAL A 589 -14.07 -21.02 26.56
N PHE A 590 -13.88 -22.11 25.83
CA PHE A 590 -12.74 -23.01 26.01
C PHE A 590 -12.50 -23.88 24.79
N ASP A 591 -11.30 -24.44 24.69
CA ASP A 591 -10.95 -25.49 23.76
C ASP A 591 -11.19 -26.86 24.43
N PRO A 592 -12.02 -27.74 23.85
CA PRO A 592 -12.34 -29.05 24.43
C PRO A 592 -11.13 -29.99 24.55
N ALA A 593 -10.08 -29.83 23.72
CA ALA A 593 -8.88 -30.65 23.78
C ALA A 593 -8.01 -30.28 24.99
N THR A 594 -7.84 -28.98 25.25
CA THR A 594 -7.00 -28.48 26.36
C THR A 594 -7.79 -28.21 27.65
N SER A 595 -9.12 -28.15 27.57
CA SER A 595 -10.02 -27.68 28.63
C SER A 595 -9.64 -26.29 29.19
N ARG A 596 -8.98 -25.47 28.37
CA ARG A 596 -8.56 -24.11 28.71
C ARG A 596 -9.23 -23.10 27.77
N GLY A 597 -9.42 -21.89 28.25
CA GLY A 597 -9.96 -20.82 27.44
C GLY A 597 -9.74 -19.46 28.06
N PRO A 598 -10.00 -18.40 27.29
CA PRO A 598 -9.79 -17.04 27.76
C PRO A 598 -10.80 -16.65 28.84
N ALA A 599 -10.44 -15.65 29.64
CA ALA A 599 -11.36 -15.09 30.62
C ALA A 599 -12.54 -14.39 29.92
N VAL A 600 -13.76 -14.69 30.37
CA VAL A 600 -15.00 -14.07 29.88
C VAL A 600 -15.52 -13.08 30.93
N PRO A 601 -15.89 -11.84 30.55
CA PRO A 601 -16.41 -10.84 31.48
C PRO A 601 -17.68 -11.30 32.23
N GLU A 602 -17.83 -10.86 33.48
CA GLU A 602 -18.97 -11.21 34.34
C GLU A 602 -20.33 -10.77 33.77
N GLU A 603 -20.33 -9.72 32.95
CA GLU A 603 -21.51 -9.15 32.30
C GLU A 603 -22.15 -10.09 31.27
N ALA A 604 -21.41 -11.09 30.77
CA ALA A 604 -21.94 -12.09 29.84
C ALA A 604 -22.93 -13.10 30.48
N ARG A 605 -23.32 -12.90 31.74
CA ARG A 605 -24.33 -13.70 32.46
C ARG A 605 -25.73 -13.62 31.85
N THR A 606 -26.04 -12.57 31.11
CA THR A 606 -27.34 -12.39 30.43
C THR A 606 -27.39 -13.04 29.05
N ALA A 607 -26.27 -13.57 28.56
CA ALA A 607 -26.19 -14.20 27.25
C ALA A 607 -27.26 -15.29 27.07
N ALA A 608 -27.97 -15.23 25.97
CA ALA A 608 -28.97 -16.20 25.56
C ALA A 608 -28.47 -17.05 24.37
N ARG A 609 -27.78 -16.40 23.42
CA ARG A 609 -27.13 -17.03 22.26
C ARG A 609 -25.73 -16.46 22.07
N ALA A 610 -24.86 -17.24 21.42
CA ALA A 610 -23.53 -16.82 21.03
C ALA A 610 -23.18 -17.42 19.68
N ALA A 611 -22.28 -16.76 18.94
CA ALA A 611 -21.71 -17.23 17.68
C ALA A 611 -20.27 -16.71 17.56
N PHE A 612 -19.38 -17.53 17.02
CA PHE A 612 -18.00 -17.12 16.74
C PHE A 612 -17.93 -16.38 15.41
N VAL A 613 -17.33 -15.19 15.43
CA VAL A 613 -16.96 -14.42 14.23
C VAL A 613 -15.69 -15.02 13.64
N ASP A 614 -14.74 -15.33 14.52
CA ASP A 614 -13.49 -16.02 14.24
C ASP A 614 -13.05 -16.77 15.52
N ALA A 615 -11.86 -17.38 15.52
CA ALA A 615 -11.36 -18.14 16.67
C ALA A 615 -11.22 -17.31 17.98
N ASP A 616 -10.92 -16.02 17.87
CA ASP A 616 -10.63 -15.09 18.96
C ASP A 616 -11.67 -13.98 19.13
N THR A 617 -12.76 -14.02 18.35
CA THR A 617 -13.87 -13.07 18.42
C THR A 617 -15.20 -13.79 18.53
N LEU A 618 -15.93 -13.50 19.60
CA LEU A 618 -17.25 -14.05 19.89
C LEU A 618 -18.29 -12.94 20.00
N VAL A 619 -19.43 -13.11 19.34
CA VAL A 619 -20.62 -12.27 19.55
C VAL A 619 -21.63 -13.05 20.37
N TYR A 620 -22.19 -12.40 21.39
CA TYR A 620 -23.31 -12.95 22.15
C TYR A 620 -24.43 -11.93 22.28
N ALA A 621 -25.65 -12.42 22.42
CA ALA A 621 -26.82 -11.58 22.59
C ALA A 621 -27.73 -12.10 23.71
N ASP A 622 -28.38 -11.18 24.43
CA ASP A 622 -29.42 -11.49 25.40
C ASP A 622 -30.82 -11.47 24.75
N LEU A 623 -31.84 -11.98 25.47
CA LEU A 623 -33.21 -12.04 24.95
C LEU A 623 -33.84 -10.65 24.69
N SER A 624 -33.33 -9.61 25.34
CA SER A 624 -33.77 -8.22 25.19
C SER A 624 -33.18 -7.55 23.94
N GLY A 625 -32.26 -8.22 23.24
CA GLY A 625 -31.63 -7.74 22.02
C GLY A 625 -30.37 -6.91 22.25
N ASN A 626 -29.76 -6.94 23.44
CA ASN A 626 -28.42 -6.37 23.61
C ASN A 626 -27.41 -7.33 23.00
N VAL A 627 -26.62 -6.84 22.05
CA VAL A 627 -25.59 -7.59 21.33
C VAL A 627 -24.24 -7.09 21.80
N THR A 628 -23.37 -8.00 22.22
CA THR A 628 -22.03 -7.69 22.68
C THR A 628 -21.00 -8.51 21.92
N ARG A 629 -19.93 -7.87 21.46
CA ARG A 629 -18.76 -8.53 20.91
C ARG A 629 -17.64 -8.57 21.92
N LEU A 630 -17.11 -9.76 22.14
CA LEU A 630 -15.89 -10.02 22.88
C LEU A 630 -14.79 -10.38 21.90
N ARG A 631 -13.62 -9.77 22.05
CA ARG A 631 -12.41 -10.12 21.32
C ARG A 631 -11.31 -10.42 22.32
N TRP A 632 -10.48 -11.40 22.02
CA TRP A 632 -9.28 -11.71 22.80
C TRP A 632 -8.03 -11.46 21.95
N ASP A 633 -6.99 -10.92 22.56
CA ASP A 633 -5.65 -10.79 21.95
C ASP A 633 -4.65 -11.53 22.84
N GLY A 634 -4.06 -12.62 22.33
CA GLY A 634 -3.23 -13.52 23.14
C GLY A 634 -3.96 -14.09 24.37
N GLY A 635 -5.29 -14.24 24.31
CA GLY A 635 -6.13 -14.67 25.43
C GLY A 635 -6.56 -13.56 26.40
N VAL A 636 -6.09 -12.32 26.20
CA VAL A 636 -6.47 -11.15 27.00
C VAL A 636 -7.74 -10.51 26.41
N PRO A 637 -8.82 -10.33 27.19
CA PRO A 637 -10.06 -9.73 26.70
C PRO A 637 -9.86 -8.24 26.38
N GLN A 638 -10.30 -7.85 25.19
CA GLN A 638 -10.35 -6.48 24.73
C GLN A 638 -11.66 -5.80 25.15
N PRO A 639 -11.74 -4.45 25.14
CA PRO A 639 -12.97 -3.73 25.46
C PRO A 639 -14.16 -4.21 24.60
N PRO A 640 -15.30 -4.53 25.22
CA PRO A 640 -16.45 -5.05 24.49
C PRO A 640 -17.11 -3.94 23.65
N LEU A 641 -17.47 -4.27 22.41
CA LEU A 641 -18.38 -3.43 21.62
C LEU A 641 -19.82 -3.87 21.84
N ARG A 642 -20.75 -2.92 21.77
CA ARG A 642 -22.17 -3.15 22.02
C ARG A 642 -23.04 -2.56 20.93
N ALA A 643 -24.09 -3.29 20.57
CA ALA A 643 -25.18 -2.85 19.72
C ALA A 643 -26.50 -3.30 20.32
N ARG A 644 -27.62 -2.79 19.78
CA ARG A 644 -28.95 -3.14 20.23
C ARG A 644 -29.87 -3.38 19.05
N ILE A 645 -30.63 -4.47 19.12
CA ILE A 645 -31.71 -4.81 18.18
C ILE A 645 -33.06 -4.96 18.93
N PRO A 646 -34.21 -5.00 18.23
CA PRO A 646 -35.55 -5.12 18.83
C PRO A 646 -35.89 -6.49 19.45
N GLY A 647 -35.06 -6.99 20.37
CA GLY A 647 -35.18 -8.32 20.96
C GLY A 647 -34.52 -9.41 20.11
N LEU A 648 -34.24 -10.56 20.71
CA LEU A 648 -33.53 -11.65 20.05
C LEU A 648 -34.45 -12.84 19.76
N GLY A 649 -34.49 -13.24 18.49
CA GLY A 649 -35.07 -14.50 18.00
C GLY A 649 -34.01 -15.56 17.67
N GLY A 650 -32.88 -15.14 17.08
CA GLY A 650 -31.77 -16.02 16.69
C GLY A 650 -30.49 -15.24 16.39
N LEU A 651 -29.34 -15.94 16.42
CA LEU A 651 -28.01 -15.39 16.16
C LEU A 651 -27.14 -16.47 15.51
N VAL A 652 -26.45 -16.10 14.44
CA VAL A 652 -25.46 -16.92 13.72
C VAL A 652 -24.37 -16.00 13.17
N ALA A 653 -23.17 -16.53 13.00
CA ALA A 653 -22.08 -15.92 12.25
C ALA A 653 -21.49 -17.00 11.32
N PRO A 654 -21.46 -16.80 9.99
CA PRO A 654 -20.90 -17.78 9.06
C PRO A 654 -19.39 -17.84 9.20
N SER A 655 -18.78 -19.03 9.16
CA SER A 655 -17.31 -19.19 9.33
C SER A 655 -16.49 -18.44 8.27
N GLY A 656 -17.02 -18.26 7.05
CA GLY A 656 -16.29 -17.58 5.97
C GLY A 656 -16.26 -16.06 6.05
N THR A 657 -17.36 -15.43 6.48
CA THR A 657 -17.45 -13.94 6.55
C THR A 657 -17.30 -13.41 7.98
N GLY A 658 -17.58 -14.25 8.98
CA GLY A 658 -17.69 -13.86 10.39
C GLY A 658 -18.82 -12.87 10.68
N GLU A 659 -19.64 -12.50 9.68
CA GLU A 659 -20.64 -11.44 9.82
C GLU A 659 -21.78 -11.89 10.75
N PRO A 660 -22.02 -11.21 11.89
CA PRO A 660 -23.14 -11.54 12.76
C PRO A 660 -24.49 -11.24 12.07
N MET A 661 -25.32 -12.27 11.96
CA MET A 661 -26.68 -12.22 11.43
C MET A 661 -27.66 -12.55 12.54
N LEU A 662 -28.63 -11.66 12.77
CA LEU A 662 -29.61 -11.80 13.82
C LEU A 662 -31.02 -11.74 13.25
N VAL A 663 -31.93 -12.48 13.86
CA VAL A 663 -33.36 -12.32 13.64
C VAL A 663 -33.98 -11.84 14.94
N ASP A 664 -34.77 -10.78 14.88
CA ASP A 664 -35.45 -10.24 16.06
C ASP A 664 -36.77 -10.97 16.35
N GLN A 665 -37.48 -10.59 17.41
CA GLN A 665 -38.73 -11.27 17.79
C GLN A 665 -39.90 -11.03 16.82
N SER A 666 -39.82 -9.98 15.99
CA SER A 666 -40.78 -9.73 14.93
C SER A 666 -40.48 -10.62 13.71
N GLY A 667 -39.25 -11.09 13.55
CA GLY A 667 -38.79 -11.84 12.39
C GLY A 667 -37.91 -11.01 11.45
N ASP A 668 -37.64 -9.74 11.79
CA ASP A 668 -36.78 -8.90 10.95
C ASP A 668 -35.32 -9.35 11.10
N LEU A 669 -34.61 -9.40 9.97
CA LEU A 669 -33.20 -9.73 9.90
C LEU A 669 -32.34 -8.47 10.05
N HIS A 670 -31.28 -8.60 10.84
CA HIS A 670 -30.29 -7.56 11.10
C HIS A 670 -28.90 -8.12 10.81
N PHE A 671 -28.15 -7.43 9.96
CA PHE A 671 -26.76 -7.75 9.64
C PHE A 671 -25.85 -6.72 10.29
N LEU A 672 -24.81 -7.18 10.96
CA LEU A 672 -23.88 -6.31 11.66
C LEU A 672 -22.47 -6.48 11.12
N ASP A 673 -21.70 -5.40 11.10
CA ASP A 673 -20.29 -5.44 10.78
C ASP A 673 -19.53 -6.19 11.90
N PRO A 674 -18.70 -7.19 11.58
CA PRO A 674 -18.00 -7.99 12.59
C PRO A 674 -17.01 -7.15 13.43
N LEU A 675 -16.49 -6.06 12.89
CA LEU A 675 -15.45 -5.22 13.50
C LEU A 675 -16.00 -4.01 14.28
N THR A 676 -17.24 -3.61 14.07
CA THR A 676 -17.80 -2.42 14.72
C THR A 676 -19.16 -2.66 15.37
N LEU A 677 -19.83 -3.78 15.03
CA LEU A 677 -21.25 -4.03 15.31
C LEU A 677 -22.20 -2.96 14.75
N ALA A 678 -21.76 -2.13 13.81
CA ALA A 678 -22.63 -1.22 13.09
C ALA A 678 -23.56 -2.02 12.17
N ALA A 679 -24.81 -1.57 12.01
CA ALA A 679 -25.74 -2.21 11.08
C ALA A 679 -25.23 -2.07 9.64
N THR A 680 -25.01 -3.19 8.96
CA THR A 680 -24.60 -3.25 7.54
C THR A 680 -25.79 -3.39 6.61
N GLY A 681 -26.91 -3.90 7.13
CA GLY A 681 -28.15 -4.04 6.39
C GLY A 681 -29.24 -4.71 7.23
N GLY A 682 -30.39 -4.95 6.62
CA GLY A 682 -31.48 -5.70 7.25
C GLY A 682 -32.58 -6.04 6.26
N HIS A 683 -33.46 -6.96 6.66
CA HIS A 683 -34.63 -7.34 5.88
C HIS A 683 -35.84 -7.39 6.80
N ARG A 684 -36.89 -6.64 6.45
CA ARG A 684 -38.15 -6.69 7.20
C ARG A 684 -38.94 -7.91 6.78
N ALA A 685 -39.34 -8.73 7.75
CA ALA A 685 -40.19 -9.86 7.47
C ALA A 685 -41.55 -9.38 6.90
N PRO A 686 -42.16 -10.14 5.97
CA PRO A 686 -43.47 -9.79 5.41
C PRO A 686 -44.58 -9.72 6.49
N SER A 687 -44.40 -10.42 7.60
CA SER A 687 -45.33 -10.46 8.73
C SER A 687 -44.59 -10.82 10.02
N ARG A 688 -45.18 -10.50 11.19
CA ARG A 688 -44.62 -10.87 12.49
C ARG A 688 -44.68 -12.38 12.70
N ARG A 689 -43.54 -13.01 13.06
CA ARG A 689 -43.40 -14.48 12.97
C ARG A 689 -42.94 -15.23 14.21
N ALA A 690 -42.48 -14.55 15.27
CA ALA A 690 -41.98 -15.22 16.48
C ALA A 690 -40.97 -16.36 16.15
N PRO A 691 -39.81 -16.02 15.56
CA PRO A 691 -38.83 -16.99 15.08
C PRO A 691 -38.34 -17.90 16.20
N THR A 692 -38.08 -19.16 15.85
CA THR A 692 -37.62 -20.22 16.76
C THR A 692 -36.18 -20.64 16.48
N SER A 693 -35.73 -20.45 15.25
CA SER A 693 -34.41 -20.84 14.77
C SER A 693 -33.93 -19.93 13.64
N LEU A 694 -32.62 -19.81 13.53
CA LEU A 694 -31.90 -19.06 12.50
C LEU A 694 -30.64 -19.85 12.17
N THR A 695 -30.41 -20.15 10.90
CA THR A 695 -29.24 -20.90 10.46
C THR A 695 -28.76 -20.39 9.11
N VAL A 696 -27.46 -20.57 8.84
CA VAL A 696 -26.83 -20.20 7.57
C VAL A 696 -26.20 -21.44 6.95
N SER A 697 -26.28 -21.56 5.62
CA SER A 697 -25.55 -22.60 4.89
C SER A 697 -24.05 -22.46 5.14
N PRO A 698 -23.24 -23.54 5.13
CA PRO A 698 -21.81 -23.45 5.45
C PRO A 698 -21.00 -22.48 4.58
N GLY A 699 -21.38 -22.32 3.30
CA GLY A 699 -20.77 -21.34 2.39
C GLY A 699 -21.21 -19.88 2.61
N GLY A 700 -22.19 -19.63 3.47
CA GLY A 700 -22.77 -18.29 3.68
C GLY A 700 -23.74 -17.82 2.59
N ASP A 701 -24.09 -18.71 1.65
CA ASP A 701 -24.90 -18.38 0.47
C ASP A 701 -26.39 -18.28 0.76
N PHE A 702 -26.90 -19.05 1.72
CA PHE A 702 -28.32 -19.12 2.06
C PHE A 702 -28.55 -19.00 3.56
N LEU A 703 -29.69 -18.43 3.94
CA LEU A 703 -30.12 -18.25 5.32
C LEU A 703 -31.54 -18.80 5.48
N ALA A 704 -31.80 -19.53 6.56
CA ALA A 704 -33.13 -20.05 6.86
C ALA A 704 -33.61 -19.59 8.25
N VAL A 705 -34.88 -19.19 8.31
CA VAL A 705 -35.58 -18.77 9.54
C VAL A 705 -36.79 -19.66 9.75
N GLY A 706 -36.75 -20.50 10.79
CA GLY A 706 -37.90 -21.29 11.23
C GLY A 706 -38.72 -20.53 12.28
N ASP A 707 -40.04 -20.70 12.26
CA ASP A 707 -40.95 -19.94 13.12
C ASP A 707 -41.96 -20.79 13.92
N ALA A 708 -42.63 -20.15 14.87
CA ALA A 708 -43.55 -20.83 15.77
C ALA A 708 -44.88 -21.25 15.11
N ALA A 709 -45.22 -20.66 13.96
CA ALA A 709 -46.43 -20.94 13.19
C ALA A 709 -46.25 -22.12 12.24
N GLY A 710 -45.01 -22.61 12.07
CA GLY A 710 -44.70 -23.73 11.20
C GLY A 710 -44.08 -23.31 9.88
N HIS A 711 -43.70 -22.05 9.70
CA HIS A 711 -43.03 -21.61 8.48
C HIS A 711 -41.52 -21.76 8.60
N THR A 712 -40.87 -22.00 7.46
CA THR A 712 -39.44 -21.81 7.28
C THR A 712 -39.20 -20.96 6.04
N ASP A 713 -38.76 -19.72 6.25
CA ASP A 713 -38.38 -18.81 5.18
C ASP A 713 -36.92 -19.07 4.79
N LEU A 714 -36.67 -19.18 3.49
CA LEU A 714 -35.35 -19.38 2.90
C LEU A 714 -34.96 -18.13 2.10
N TYR A 715 -33.82 -17.54 2.47
CA TYR A 715 -33.27 -16.34 1.85
C TYR A 715 -32.01 -16.66 1.06
N ASP A 716 -31.89 -16.06 -0.13
CA ASP A 716 -30.67 -16.07 -0.94
C ASP A 716 -29.80 -14.86 -0.59
N LEU A 717 -28.62 -15.11 -0.02
CA LEU A 717 -27.66 -14.08 0.35
C LEU A 717 -26.63 -13.83 -0.76
N ARG A 718 -26.56 -14.69 -1.79
CA ARG A 718 -25.59 -14.55 -2.88
C ARG A 718 -25.81 -13.29 -3.69
N VAL A 719 -27.05 -12.76 -3.71
CA VAL A 719 -27.37 -11.47 -4.33
C VAL A 719 -26.45 -10.36 -3.83
N ARG A 720 -25.99 -10.39 -2.58
CA ARG A 720 -25.04 -9.40 -2.01
C ARG A 720 -23.70 -9.32 -2.76
N GLN A 721 -23.39 -10.30 -3.62
CA GLN A 721 -22.19 -10.32 -4.46
C GLN A 721 -22.35 -9.51 -5.77
N VAL A 722 -23.56 -9.14 -6.18
CA VAL A 722 -23.81 -8.44 -7.47
C VAL A 722 -22.96 -7.19 -7.66
N PRO A 723 -22.75 -6.28 -6.68
CA PRO A 723 -21.90 -5.11 -6.88
C PRO A 723 -20.48 -5.46 -7.31
N ARG A 724 -19.96 -6.62 -6.87
CA ARG A 724 -18.66 -7.13 -7.30
C ARG A 724 -18.76 -7.82 -8.66
N ILE A 725 -19.80 -8.63 -8.88
CA ILE A 725 -20.00 -9.40 -10.13
C ILE A 725 -20.13 -8.47 -11.35
N VAL A 726 -20.95 -7.42 -11.28
CA VAL A 726 -21.21 -6.51 -12.42
C VAL A 726 -19.96 -5.73 -12.88
N ARG A 727 -18.93 -5.64 -12.03
CA ARG A 727 -17.66 -4.94 -12.31
C ARG A 727 -16.54 -5.87 -12.77
N ARG A 728 -16.76 -7.19 -12.72
CA ARG A 728 -15.79 -8.17 -13.18
C ARG A 728 -15.91 -8.37 -14.70
N PRO A 729 -14.81 -8.71 -15.38
CA PRO A 729 -14.86 -9.20 -16.74
C PRO A 729 -15.83 -10.37 -16.85
N VAL A 730 -16.69 -10.34 -17.86
CA VAL A 730 -17.67 -11.42 -18.07
C VAL A 730 -16.95 -12.75 -18.25
N VAL A 731 -15.73 -12.78 -18.81
CA VAL A 731 -14.86 -13.96 -18.96
C VAL A 731 -14.43 -14.61 -17.63
N ASP A 732 -14.41 -13.86 -16.52
CA ASP A 732 -14.10 -14.40 -15.19
C ASP A 732 -15.30 -14.96 -14.45
N LEU A 733 -16.49 -14.71 -14.98
CA LEU A 733 -17.72 -15.19 -14.37
C LEU A 733 -17.88 -16.69 -14.64
N VAL A 734 -18.62 -17.38 -13.77
CA VAL A 734 -18.84 -18.83 -13.80
C VAL A 734 -20.35 -19.11 -13.74
N PRO A 735 -20.82 -20.31 -14.11
CA PRO A 735 -22.26 -20.61 -14.22
C PRO A 735 -23.10 -20.21 -12.99
N LYS A 736 -22.57 -20.34 -11.77
CA LYS A 736 -23.28 -19.91 -10.54
C LYS A 736 -23.70 -18.43 -10.54
N HIS A 737 -22.97 -17.54 -11.21
CA HIS A 737 -23.31 -16.11 -11.27
C HIS A 737 -24.58 -15.83 -12.07
N LEU A 738 -24.95 -16.73 -13.00
CA LEU A 738 -26.22 -16.64 -13.72
C LEU A 738 -27.40 -16.69 -12.75
N GLY A 739 -27.38 -17.64 -11.80
CA GLY A 739 -28.38 -17.76 -10.76
C GLY A 739 -28.47 -16.50 -9.89
N ILE A 740 -27.32 -15.91 -9.53
CA ILE A 740 -27.25 -14.68 -8.73
C ILE A 740 -27.87 -13.49 -9.48
N ALA A 741 -27.51 -13.32 -10.76
CA ALA A 741 -28.08 -12.26 -11.60
C ALA A 741 -29.59 -12.40 -11.75
N ARG A 742 -30.09 -13.63 -11.94
CA ARG A 742 -31.52 -13.94 -12.03
C ARG A 742 -32.26 -13.63 -10.72
N THR A 743 -31.72 -14.03 -9.58
CA THR A 743 -32.34 -13.73 -8.27
C THR A 743 -32.36 -12.22 -8.01
N ALA A 744 -31.28 -11.51 -8.33
CA ALA A 744 -31.23 -10.05 -8.18
C ALA A 744 -32.20 -9.32 -9.13
N LEU A 745 -32.44 -9.86 -10.33
CA LEU A 745 -33.46 -9.33 -11.26
C LEU A 745 -34.89 -9.46 -10.73
N ALA A 746 -35.15 -10.52 -9.98
CA ALA A 746 -36.46 -10.78 -9.38
C ALA A 746 -36.72 -9.95 -8.10
N ASP A 747 -35.70 -9.27 -7.56
CA ASP A 747 -35.83 -8.44 -6.37
C ASP A 747 -36.71 -7.19 -6.64
N PRO A 748 -37.87 -7.05 -5.96
CA PRO A 748 -38.71 -5.86 -6.10
C PRO A 748 -38.02 -4.56 -5.70
N ALA A 749 -36.98 -4.62 -4.85
CA ALA A 749 -36.23 -3.45 -4.40
C ALA A 749 -35.21 -2.95 -5.45
N ALA A 750 -34.95 -3.71 -6.52
CA ALA A 750 -34.03 -3.29 -7.57
C ALA A 750 -34.59 -2.10 -8.37
N SER A 751 -33.78 -1.05 -8.55
CA SER A 751 -34.15 0.12 -9.37
C SER A 751 -34.34 -0.27 -10.84
N ALA A 752 -34.97 0.60 -11.63
CA ALA A 752 -35.18 0.35 -13.06
C ALA A 752 -33.84 0.23 -13.81
N GLU A 753 -32.87 1.07 -13.45
CA GLU A 753 -31.52 1.11 -14.00
C GLU A 753 -30.73 -0.14 -13.60
N ALA A 754 -30.78 -0.52 -12.31
CA ALA A 754 -30.16 -1.76 -11.83
C ALA A 754 -30.72 -2.98 -12.57
N ARG A 755 -32.04 -3.02 -12.81
CA ARG A 755 -32.68 -4.08 -13.61
C ARG A 755 -32.20 -4.08 -15.07
N ALA A 756 -32.00 -2.92 -15.70
CA ALA A 756 -31.47 -2.86 -17.07
C ALA A 756 -30.06 -3.46 -17.15
N LEU A 757 -29.14 -3.04 -16.27
CA LEU A 757 -27.79 -3.60 -16.20
C LEU A 757 -27.79 -5.11 -15.91
N LEU A 758 -28.59 -5.54 -14.92
CA LEU A 758 -28.68 -6.95 -14.55
C LEU A 758 -29.26 -7.81 -15.67
N ARG A 759 -30.19 -7.29 -16.48
CA ARG A 759 -30.74 -8.01 -17.65
C ARG A 759 -29.65 -8.22 -18.70
N LEU A 760 -28.86 -7.19 -18.99
CA LEU A 760 -27.76 -7.31 -19.93
C LEU A 760 -26.71 -8.29 -19.41
N LEU A 761 -26.31 -8.19 -18.14
CA LEU A 761 -25.39 -9.16 -17.51
C LEU A 761 -25.93 -10.59 -17.61
N HIS A 762 -27.21 -10.80 -17.27
CA HIS A 762 -27.85 -12.11 -17.36
C HIS A 762 -27.78 -12.66 -18.78
N ALA A 763 -28.13 -11.87 -19.80
CA ALA A 763 -28.06 -12.27 -21.20
C ALA A 763 -26.63 -12.59 -21.65
N CYS A 764 -25.63 -11.82 -21.21
CA CYS A 764 -24.22 -12.14 -21.47
C CYS A 764 -23.83 -13.52 -20.89
N LEU A 765 -24.26 -13.82 -19.66
CA LEU A 765 -23.97 -15.09 -18.99
C LEU A 765 -24.73 -16.26 -19.63
N GLU A 766 -26.01 -16.08 -19.97
CA GLU A 766 -26.80 -17.08 -20.70
C GLU A 766 -26.16 -17.40 -22.04
N HIS A 767 -25.79 -16.37 -22.81
CA HIS A 767 -25.11 -16.57 -24.08
C HIS A 767 -23.80 -17.33 -23.85
N ARG A 768 -22.97 -16.93 -22.88
CA ARG A 768 -21.67 -17.57 -22.63
C ARG A 768 -21.80 -19.06 -22.28
N PHE A 769 -22.72 -19.41 -21.38
CA PHE A 769 -22.83 -20.76 -20.85
C PHE A 769 -23.85 -21.64 -21.59
N ARG A 770 -24.47 -21.17 -22.68
CA ARG A 770 -25.55 -21.88 -23.41
C ARG A 770 -25.28 -23.35 -23.79
N PHE A 771 -24.03 -23.76 -23.86
CA PHE A 771 -23.62 -25.14 -24.19
C PHE A 771 -23.08 -25.94 -22.99
N ASP A 772 -22.99 -25.33 -21.80
CA ASP A 772 -22.53 -26.01 -20.60
C ASP A 772 -23.68 -26.81 -19.97
N VAL A 773 -23.52 -28.14 -19.99
CA VAL A 773 -24.46 -29.08 -19.35
C VAL A 773 -24.48 -28.92 -17.82
N GLU A 774 -23.40 -28.37 -17.24
CA GLU A 774 -23.27 -28.05 -15.81
C GLU A 774 -24.13 -26.86 -15.33
N ILE A 775 -24.87 -26.17 -16.21
CA ILE A 775 -25.90 -25.19 -15.77
C ILE A 775 -26.89 -25.85 -14.80
N GLY A 776 -27.09 -27.17 -14.90
CA GLY A 776 -27.90 -27.96 -13.96
C GLY A 776 -27.36 -28.08 -12.53
N ASP A 777 -26.06 -27.81 -12.31
CA ASP A 777 -25.40 -27.91 -10.99
C ASP A 777 -25.28 -26.57 -10.27
N ALA A 778 -25.53 -25.44 -10.95
CA ALA A 778 -25.74 -24.18 -10.27
C ALA A 778 -27.05 -24.28 -9.48
N VAL A 779 -26.97 -24.55 -8.17
CA VAL A 779 -28.12 -24.71 -7.26
C VAL A 779 -29.08 -23.54 -7.42
N ALA A 780 -30.11 -23.77 -8.24
CA ALA A 780 -31.28 -22.96 -8.37
C ALA A 780 -32.27 -23.49 -7.35
N LEU A 781 -32.50 -22.72 -6.30
CA LEU A 781 -33.50 -23.06 -5.31
C LEU A 781 -34.89 -22.92 -5.93
N ALA A 782 -35.79 -23.86 -5.61
CA ALA A 782 -37.21 -23.69 -5.89
C ALA A 782 -37.68 -22.37 -5.26
N ALA A 783 -38.50 -21.62 -6.00
CA ALA A 783 -39.03 -20.35 -5.54
C ALA A 783 -40.53 -20.46 -5.25
N GLY A 784 -41.00 -19.69 -4.27
CA GLY A 784 -42.42 -19.62 -3.90
C GLY A 784 -42.75 -20.33 -2.58
N GLU A 785 -44.05 -20.58 -2.38
CA GLU A 785 -44.56 -21.23 -1.17
C GLU A 785 -44.82 -22.72 -1.42
N HIS A 786 -44.35 -23.56 -0.50
CA HIS A 786 -44.39 -25.02 -0.61
C HIS A 786 -44.95 -25.62 0.68
N ASP A 787 -46.07 -26.33 0.58
CA ASP A 787 -46.68 -27.06 1.69
C ASP A 787 -46.03 -28.43 1.84
N ILE A 788 -45.51 -28.72 3.04
CA ILE A 788 -44.85 -29.97 3.35
C ILE A 788 -45.48 -30.64 4.57
N SER A 789 -45.93 -31.87 4.35
CA SER A 789 -46.47 -32.73 5.41
C SER A 789 -45.33 -33.38 6.21
N LEU A 790 -45.19 -32.97 7.48
CA LEU A 790 -44.28 -33.52 8.49
C LEU A 790 -45.04 -34.21 9.62
#